data_AF-A0A947GCV9-F1
#
_entry.id   AF-A0A947GCV9-F1
#
_cell.length_a   1.000
_cell.length_b   1.000
_cell.length_c   1.000
_cell.angle_alpha   90.00
_cell.angle_beta   90.00
_cell.angle_gamma   90.00
#
_symmetry.space_group_name_H-M   'P 1'
#
loop_
_entity.id
_entity.type
_entity.pdbx_description
1 polymer ?
#
loop_
_entity_poly.entity_id
_entity_poly.type
_entity_poly.pdbx_seq_one_letter_code
_entity_poly.pdbx_strand_id
1 'polypeptide(L)'
;MADRWSQYRAAIDGAARGDGLSPEDLLTFLAHDLNDRLTDQEGRVLSLEAIKATILETVLAYNQVKLADAFDRLRVLTDVGLLFEATSTTAAEVAIGTLTVVVAEADRARFTPAGFVGVMKTGDPSIFMAGQRVAYDRASGLMTIEVDRLTGSGTHADWTIIAVSGTDYAAAAQEAAGSAAAAEVTRAEAEAARDEAQGHADDASIARAGAEVARSDAEAAATGAASSEAIADAHLAALLDLAQHVLPPGSANPTTKPNGAPVEEGDFYWNTSAKELRRFDGLAWGVAYVPATSAVSSFNGRTGGVAPADGDYAGSQVVVSPSILGQTRVQAVLAAMAAAVAAKLDTAVLSGFMLGLLDDADAAAARTTLGAAATSHEHAWTTLTSGVPGTIAALAGGTAAADRVWYYTGPGSGAFMTVSAFARTILDDADGAAILTTIGAAAAGHGHAHAVPGGASGFLSGTDKTKLDGIEVGANAYTHPTGDGARHVPANGTTNAGKVLKASATAGAYNWDWVIWSELTGVPPSLGSIAALNPAADRLAYYDGPTSAALAPLTAFGRSLIDDVDAATARTTLGAAASSHAHADATAATAGFLSTADKTKLDGIAANANAYLHPSGDGNRHVPATGTTNSGKVLKAGATAASEAWGDVAWAEIATKPTIIQAIAGLTPAADRLAYLTGTGAGSAALTPLTAFARSLLDDGDAATARTTLGIGSSFDVQLFTTSGTWTKPLGKSDDTPVLARGWGGGGSGARSSGTAQDRSGGGGGAFNWAWLRLGDLPATVAVTIAAGGAARTSNQSGQAGGDSTFGSFLTCHGGAGGTQTGTNSAGGGGGGVRGAASGATGGIGTGAAGDSMFGGASATSGNGASSFFGGGAGAGAENDRNGGNSEWGGAGGSSRSGSGGLSKFGGNGGSSTAKDGIAPGGGGAGDSTTSGAGARGELHVIVF
;
A
#
# COMPACT_ATOMS: atom_id res chain seq x y z
N MET A 1 -59.77 -76.64 32.71
CA MET A 1 -61.22 -76.89 32.87
C MET A 1 -61.56 -77.72 34.10
N ALA A 2 -60.81 -78.77 34.46
CA ALA A 2 -61.10 -79.57 35.67
C ALA A 2 -60.97 -78.80 36.99
N ASP A 3 -60.10 -77.80 37.08
CA ASP A 3 -59.82 -77.04 38.30
C ASP A 3 -60.93 -76.02 38.65
N ARG A 4 -61.58 -75.43 37.64
CA ARG A 4 -62.65 -74.42 37.82
C ARG A 4 -64.01 -75.03 38.17
N TRP A 5 -64.28 -76.27 37.74
CA TRP A 5 -65.52 -76.96 38.15
C TRP A 5 -65.50 -77.31 39.65
N SER A 6 -64.32 -77.43 40.28
CA SER A 6 -64.24 -77.56 41.73
C SER A 6 -64.62 -76.26 42.44
N GLN A 7 -64.23 -75.11 41.88
CA GLN A 7 -64.48 -73.77 42.45
C GLN A 7 -65.95 -73.37 42.34
N TYR A 8 -66.61 -73.64 41.21
CA TYR A 8 -68.05 -73.42 41.07
C TYR A 8 -68.87 -74.28 42.03
N ARG A 9 -68.48 -75.55 42.21
CA ARG A 9 -69.16 -76.46 43.13
C ARG A 9 -68.96 -76.05 44.59
N ALA A 10 -67.76 -75.61 44.97
CA ALA A 10 -67.48 -75.08 46.30
C ALA A 10 -68.27 -73.79 46.62
N ALA A 11 -68.44 -72.89 45.65
CA ALA A 11 -69.23 -71.66 45.82
C ALA A 11 -70.74 -71.97 45.98
N ILE A 12 -71.26 -72.94 45.23
CA ILE A 12 -72.66 -73.37 45.31
C ILE A 12 -72.93 -74.17 46.61
N ASP A 13 -72.04 -75.10 46.97
CA ASP A 13 -72.17 -75.90 48.19
C ASP A 13 -71.99 -75.05 49.46
N GLY A 14 -71.20 -73.98 49.41
CA GLY A 14 -71.07 -72.99 50.48
C GLY A 14 -72.35 -72.16 50.66
N ALA A 15 -72.96 -71.70 49.56
CA ALA A 15 -74.21 -70.95 49.62
C ALA A 15 -75.39 -71.78 50.19
N ALA A 16 -75.36 -73.11 50.02
CA ALA A 16 -76.36 -74.03 50.58
C ALA A 16 -76.18 -74.35 52.09
N ARG A 17 -75.01 -74.07 52.68
CA ARG A 17 -74.72 -74.28 54.12
C ARG A 17 -74.88 -73.02 54.98
N GLY A 18 -75.11 -71.86 54.36
CA GLY A 18 -75.30 -70.56 55.02
C GLY A 18 -74.01 -69.74 55.19
N ASP A 19 -72.90 -70.26 54.67
CA ASP A 19 -71.54 -69.74 54.81
C ASP A 19 -70.86 -69.46 53.43
N GLY A 20 -71.65 -69.36 52.35
CA GLY A 20 -71.19 -68.97 51.01
C GLY A 20 -71.76 -67.64 50.50
N LEU A 21 -71.28 -67.22 49.31
CA LEU A 21 -71.66 -65.98 48.62
C LEU A 21 -73.18 -65.87 48.45
N SER A 22 -73.70 -64.65 48.54
CA SER A 22 -75.12 -64.37 48.32
C SER A 22 -75.53 -64.77 46.88
N PRO A 23 -76.82 -65.10 46.62
CA PRO A 23 -77.27 -65.47 45.27
C PRO A 23 -76.96 -64.42 44.20
N GLU A 24 -76.96 -63.15 44.58
CA GLU A 24 -76.65 -61.99 43.73
C GLU A 24 -75.15 -61.88 43.41
N ASP A 25 -74.27 -62.18 44.37
CA ASP A 25 -72.82 -62.26 44.13
C ASP A 25 -72.44 -63.45 43.23
N LEU A 26 -73.14 -64.59 43.38
CA LEU A 26 -72.88 -65.80 42.61
C LEU A 26 -73.25 -65.62 41.12
N LEU A 27 -74.31 -64.85 40.83
CA LEU A 27 -74.73 -64.50 39.47
C LEU A 27 -73.71 -63.59 38.79
N THR A 28 -73.15 -62.63 39.54
CA THR A 28 -72.13 -61.70 39.06
C THR A 28 -70.83 -62.42 38.70
N PHE A 29 -70.41 -63.39 39.53
CA PHE A 29 -69.23 -64.21 39.24
C PHE A 29 -69.38 -65.05 37.97
N LEU A 30 -70.53 -65.69 37.77
CA LEU A 30 -70.82 -66.47 36.57
C LEU A 30 -70.88 -65.61 35.29
N ALA A 31 -71.48 -64.41 35.39
CA ALA A 31 -71.58 -63.49 34.25
C ALA A 31 -70.20 -63.01 33.77
N HIS A 32 -69.27 -62.76 34.69
CA HIS A 32 -67.91 -62.34 34.35
C HIS A 32 -67.11 -63.46 33.65
N ASP A 33 -67.14 -64.69 34.16
CA ASP A 33 -66.43 -65.82 33.50
C ASP A 33 -67.00 -66.12 32.11
N LEU A 34 -68.31 -65.94 31.91
CA LEU A 34 -68.94 -66.13 30.60
C LEU A 34 -68.50 -65.05 29.61
N ASN A 35 -68.36 -63.80 30.08
CA ASN A 35 -67.85 -62.69 29.28
C ASN A 35 -66.37 -62.88 28.91
N ASP A 36 -65.54 -63.38 29.83
CA ASP A 36 -64.14 -63.68 29.55
C ASP A 36 -64.01 -64.82 28.52
N ARG A 37 -64.87 -65.85 28.61
CA ARG A 37 -64.92 -66.93 27.62
C ARG A 37 -65.35 -66.47 26.24
N LEU A 38 -66.29 -65.53 26.17
CA LEU A 38 -66.75 -64.96 24.90
C LEU A 38 -65.63 -64.12 24.27
N THR A 39 -64.94 -63.31 25.07
CA THR A 39 -63.79 -62.50 24.65
C THR A 39 -62.63 -63.37 24.13
N ASP A 40 -62.35 -64.51 24.79
CA ASP A 40 -61.28 -65.45 24.37
C ASP A 40 -61.66 -66.25 23.10
N GLN A 41 -62.96 -66.48 22.85
CA GLN A 41 -63.46 -67.05 21.60
C GLN A 41 -63.42 -66.03 20.45
N GLU A 42 -63.77 -64.77 20.71
CA GLU A 42 -63.72 -63.67 19.74
C GLU A 42 -62.28 -63.31 19.35
N GLY A 43 -61.29 -63.54 20.22
CA GLY A 43 -59.86 -63.45 19.89
C GLY A 43 -59.31 -64.57 18.99
N ARG A 44 -60.01 -65.72 18.87
CA ARG A 44 -59.55 -66.89 18.08
C ARG A 44 -60.17 -66.98 16.68
N VAL A 45 -61.07 -66.06 16.32
CA VAL A 45 -61.73 -65.97 14.99
C VAL A 45 -61.20 -64.76 14.18
N LEU A 46 -59.91 -64.45 14.31
CA LEU A 46 -59.16 -63.52 13.47
C LEU A 46 -58.17 -64.30 12.58
N SER A 47 -58.12 -64.23 11.25
CA SER A 47 -59.06 -63.80 10.21
C SER A 47 -58.51 -64.42 8.90
N LEU A 48 -59.37 -64.78 7.95
CA LEU A 48 -58.97 -65.29 6.62
C LEU A 48 -58.03 -64.33 5.86
N GLU A 49 -57.98 -63.06 6.27
CA GLU A 49 -57.05 -62.04 5.79
C GLU A 49 -55.61 -62.26 6.23
N ALA A 50 -55.36 -62.76 7.44
CA ALA A 50 -54.01 -63.08 7.89
C ALA A 50 -53.41 -64.23 7.05
N ILE A 51 -54.21 -65.25 6.72
CA ILE A 51 -53.78 -66.37 5.87
C ILE A 51 -53.57 -65.90 4.41
N LYS A 52 -54.42 -65.01 3.88
CA LYS A 52 -54.21 -64.39 2.56
C LYS A 52 -52.95 -63.54 2.51
N ALA A 53 -52.67 -62.76 3.56
CA ALA A 53 -51.45 -61.97 3.66
C ALA A 53 -50.21 -62.87 3.63
N THR A 54 -50.19 -63.96 4.41
CA THR A 54 -49.06 -64.90 4.42
C THR A 54 -48.87 -65.61 3.08
N ILE A 55 -49.94 -66.03 2.39
CA ILE A 55 -49.82 -66.66 1.06
C ILE A 55 -49.35 -65.63 0.01
N LEU A 56 -49.91 -64.42 0.02
CA LEU A 56 -49.54 -63.36 -0.91
C LEU A 56 -48.07 -62.96 -0.71
N GLU A 57 -47.64 -62.82 0.54
CA GLU A 57 -46.25 -62.52 0.93
C GLU A 57 -45.30 -63.66 0.54
N THR A 58 -45.71 -64.92 0.71
CA THR A 58 -44.89 -66.08 0.32
C THR A 58 -44.75 -66.19 -1.20
N VAL A 59 -45.82 -65.92 -1.96
CA VAL A 59 -45.81 -65.94 -3.44
C VAL A 59 -45.06 -64.74 -4.01
N LEU A 60 -45.20 -63.55 -3.43
CA LEU A 60 -44.40 -62.38 -3.80
C LEU A 60 -42.92 -62.59 -3.48
N ALA A 61 -42.58 -63.14 -2.33
CA ALA A 61 -41.20 -63.46 -1.98
C ALA A 61 -40.59 -64.50 -2.95
N TYR A 62 -41.34 -65.55 -3.31
CA TYR A 62 -40.87 -66.55 -4.27
C TYR A 62 -40.68 -65.96 -5.68
N ASN A 63 -41.64 -65.18 -6.15
CA ASN A 63 -41.58 -64.55 -7.47
C ASN A 63 -40.54 -63.43 -7.52
N GLN A 64 -40.32 -62.65 -6.45
CA GLN A 64 -39.26 -61.64 -6.39
C GLN A 64 -37.87 -62.29 -6.50
N VAL A 65 -37.63 -63.41 -5.81
CA VAL A 65 -36.35 -64.13 -5.89
C VAL A 65 -36.13 -64.72 -7.29
N LYS A 66 -37.17 -65.29 -7.92
CA LYS A 66 -37.05 -65.89 -9.26
C LYS A 66 -37.00 -64.88 -10.39
N LEU A 67 -37.76 -63.78 -10.31
CA LEU A 67 -37.64 -62.66 -11.26
C LEU A 67 -36.29 -61.96 -11.10
N ALA A 68 -35.75 -61.81 -9.88
CA ALA A 68 -34.43 -61.20 -9.67
C ALA A 68 -33.33 -62.03 -10.36
N ASP A 69 -33.30 -63.36 -10.19
CA ASP A 69 -32.30 -64.22 -10.87
C ASP A 69 -32.47 -64.21 -12.41
N ALA A 70 -33.70 -64.12 -12.92
CA ALA A 70 -33.96 -63.98 -14.36
C ALA A 70 -33.59 -62.59 -14.90
N PHE A 71 -33.87 -61.51 -14.15
CA PHE A 71 -33.49 -60.15 -14.49
C PHE A 71 -31.98 -59.93 -14.39
N ASP A 72 -31.30 -60.53 -13.42
CA ASP A 72 -29.83 -60.46 -13.30
C ASP A 72 -29.15 -61.16 -14.48
N ARG A 73 -29.64 -62.33 -14.91
CA ARG A 73 -29.13 -63.00 -16.11
C ARG A 73 -29.42 -62.22 -17.41
N LEU A 74 -30.56 -61.54 -17.49
CA LEU A 74 -30.92 -60.73 -18.67
C LEU A 74 -30.16 -59.40 -18.70
N ARG A 75 -29.94 -58.77 -17.53
CA ARG A 75 -29.17 -57.52 -17.34
C ARG A 75 -27.68 -57.71 -17.67
N VAL A 76 -27.11 -58.87 -17.35
CA VAL A 76 -25.73 -59.24 -17.73
C VAL A 76 -25.55 -59.41 -19.25
N LEU A 77 -26.62 -59.69 -20.00
CA LEU A 77 -26.59 -59.84 -21.46
C LEU A 77 -26.96 -58.58 -22.24
N THR A 78 -27.57 -57.57 -21.60
CA THR A 78 -28.01 -56.33 -22.25
C THR A 78 -27.11 -55.12 -22.02
N ASP A 79 -26.19 -55.18 -21.06
CA ASP A 79 -25.35 -54.03 -20.69
C ASP A 79 -23.90 -54.23 -21.14
N VAL A 80 -23.58 -53.78 -22.36
CA VAL A 80 -22.25 -53.91 -22.98
C VAL A 80 -21.16 -53.20 -22.15
N GLY A 81 -21.52 -52.23 -21.31
CA GLY A 81 -20.61 -51.54 -20.39
C GLY A 81 -20.08 -52.44 -19.26
N LEU A 82 -20.90 -53.37 -18.74
CA LEU A 82 -20.51 -54.28 -17.67
C LEU A 82 -19.53 -55.39 -18.10
N LEU A 83 -19.24 -55.51 -19.40
CA LEU A 83 -18.25 -56.46 -19.95
C LEU A 83 -16.81 -55.96 -19.77
N PHE A 84 -16.62 -54.65 -19.57
CA PHE A 84 -15.33 -53.97 -19.58
C PHE A 84 -14.93 -53.37 -18.23
N GLU A 85 -15.66 -53.70 -17.17
CA GLU A 85 -15.40 -53.27 -15.80
C GLU A 85 -15.36 -54.48 -14.85
N ALA A 86 -14.41 -54.50 -13.93
CA ALA A 86 -14.27 -55.54 -12.91
C ALA A 86 -13.71 -54.98 -11.61
N THR A 87 -13.91 -55.67 -10.51
CA THR A 87 -13.35 -55.27 -9.20
C THR A 87 -12.22 -56.19 -8.77
N SER A 88 -11.32 -55.69 -7.91
CA SER A 88 -10.28 -56.49 -7.27
C SER A 88 -10.05 -56.04 -5.83
N THR A 89 -9.92 -57.01 -4.93
CA THR A 89 -9.57 -56.75 -3.53
C THR A 89 -8.10 -57.01 -3.20
N THR A 90 -7.25 -57.13 -4.23
CA THR A 90 -5.82 -57.39 -4.03
C THR A 90 -5.14 -56.15 -3.46
N ALA A 91 -4.54 -56.29 -2.27
CA ALA A 91 -3.72 -55.23 -1.70
C ALA A 91 -2.51 -54.98 -2.62
N ALA A 92 -2.45 -53.78 -3.20
CA ALA A 92 -1.39 -53.38 -4.11
C ALA A 92 -0.95 -51.95 -3.81
N GLU A 93 0.36 -51.69 -3.90
CA GLU A 93 0.92 -50.35 -3.81
C GLU A 93 0.80 -49.64 -5.17
N VAL A 94 0.46 -48.36 -5.14
CA VAL A 94 0.45 -47.51 -6.33
C VAL A 94 1.89 -47.24 -6.78
N ALA A 95 2.37 -47.99 -7.77
CA ALA A 95 3.74 -47.91 -8.27
C ALA A 95 3.85 -48.22 -9.77
N ILE A 96 4.90 -47.71 -10.42
CA ILE A 96 5.27 -48.05 -11.81
C ILE A 96 5.93 -49.44 -11.82
N GLY A 97 5.60 -50.27 -12.81
CA GLY A 97 6.13 -51.62 -12.98
C GLY A 97 5.05 -52.69 -12.99
N THR A 98 5.45 -53.94 -12.77
CA THR A 98 4.54 -55.09 -12.85
C THR A 98 3.56 -55.11 -11.67
N LEU A 99 2.28 -54.88 -11.96
CA LEU A 99 1.17 -55.03 -11.04
C LEU A 99 0.48 -56.37 -11.26
N THR A 100 0.24 -57.12 -10.17
CA THR A 100 -0.56 -58.34 -10.21
C THR A 100 -1.77 -58.18 -9.30
N VAL A 101 -2.96 -58.30 -9.87
CA VAL A 101 -4.24 -58.20 -9.15
C VAL A 101 -5.11 -59.41 -9.43
N VAL A 102 -5.95 -59.77 -8.48
CA VAL A 102 -6.92 -60.86 -8.61
C VAL A 102 -8.30 -60.25 -8.83
N VAL A 103 -8.84 -60.45 -10.01
CA VAL A 103 -10.21 -60.08 -10.35
C VAL A 103 -11.18 -60.84 -9.44
N ALA A 104 -12.15 -60.14 -8.88
CA ALA A 104 -13.16 -60.68 -7.98
C ALA A 104 -13.91 -61.84 -8.64
N GLU A 105 -14.22 -62.89 -7.87
CA GLU A 105 -14.82 -64.12 -8.39
C GLU A 105 -16.12 -63.88 -9.16
N ALA A 106 -16.94 -62.92 -8.69
CA ALA A 106 -18.17 -62.49 -9.36
C ALA A 106 -17.96 -61.90 -10.77
N ASP A 107 -16.76 -61.38 -11.05
CA ASP A 107 -16.45 -60.66 -12.29
C ASP A 107 -15.70 -61.52 -13.32
N ARG A 108 -15.04 -62.61 -12.90
CA ARG A 108 -14.21 -63.47 -13.76
C ARG A 108 -14.97 -64.10 -14.94
N ALA A 109 -16.24 -64.42 -14.72
CA ALA A 109 -17.07 -65.04 -15.76
C ALA A 109 -17.58 -64.04 -16.80
N ARG A 110 -17.56 -62.72 -16.51
CA ARG A 110 -18.13 -61.68 -17.39
C ARG A 110 -17.09 -60.73 -17.98
N PHE A 111 -15.98 -60.49 -17.29
CA PHE A 111 -14.98 -59.50 -17.67
C PHE A 111 -14.16 -59.92 -18.90
N THR A 112 -14.15 -59.05 -19.92
CA THR A 112 -13.35 -59.22 -21.15
C THR A 112 -12.30 -58.11 -21.21
N PRO A 113 -11.07 -58.34 -20.74
CA PRO A 113 -10.12 -57.25 -20.58
C PRO A 113 -9.61 -56.73 -21.94
N ALA A 114 -9.44 -55.42 -22.04
CA ALA A 114 -8.82 -54.74 -23.19
C ALA A 114 -7.28 -54.76 -23.10
N GLY A 115 -6.60 -54.52 -24.23
CA GLY A 115 -5.13 -54.54 -24.31
C GLY A 115 -4.45 -53.52 -23.38
N PHE A 116 -5.14 -52.40 -23.10
CA PHE A 116 -4.78 -51.41 -22.09
C PHE A 116 -5.87 -51.36 -21.02
N VAL A 117 -5.45 -51.27 -19.77
CA VAL A 117 -6.32 -51.37 -18.60
C VAL A 117 -5.99 -50.25 -17.62
N GLY A 118 -7.03 -49.64 -17.06
CA GLY A 118 -6.94 -48.70 -15.95
C GLY A 118 -7.40 -49.39 -14.65
N VAL A 119 -6.75 -49.08 -13.54
CA VAL A 119 -7.02 -49.58 -12.20
C VAL A 119 -7.16 -48.37 -11.29
N MET A 120 -8.38 -48.07 -10.85
CA MET A 120 -8.68 -46.95 -9.94
C MET A 120 -9.14 -47.44 -8.58
N LYS A 121 -8.93 -46.65 -7.53
CA LYS A 121 -9.54 -46.93 -6.24
C LYS A 121 -11.05 -46.72 -6.32
N THR A 122 -11.80 -47.68 -5.82
CA THR A 122 -13.26 -47.66 -5.82
C THR A 122 -13.74 -46.52 -4.91
N GLY A 123 -14.51 -45.59 -5.49
CA GLY A 123 -15.01 -44.40 -4.78
C GLY A 123 -14.03 -43.22 -4.67
N ASP A 124 -12.79 -43.36 -5.16
CA ASP A 124 -11.82 -42.26 -5.24
C ASP A 124 -10.99 -42.36 -6.54
N PRO A 125 -11.49 -41.80 -7.65
CA PRO A 125 -10.84 -41.90 -8.95
C PRO A 125 -9.54 -41.07 -9.05
N SER A 126 -9.17 -40.30 -8.02
CA SER A 126 -7.89 -39.58 -7.98
C SER A 126 -6.68 -40.52 -7.81
N ILE A 127 -6.93 -41.73 -7.28
CA ILE A 127 -5.94 -42.80 -7.13
C ILE A 127 -6.12 -43.78 -8.29
N PHE A 128 -5.18 -43.75 -9.24
CA PHE A 128 -5.31 -44.43 -10.52
C PHE A 128 -3.96 -44.98 -11.00
N MET A 129 -3.99 -46.14 -11.65
CA MET A 129 -2.86 -46.75 -12.36
C MET A 129 -3.33 -47.16 -13.75
N ALA A 130 -2.52 -46.95 -14.77
CA ALA A 130 -2.81 -47.43 -16.12
C ALA A 130 -1.60 -48.11 -16.73
N GLY A 131 -1.86 -49.12 -17.55
CA GLY A 131 -0.81 -49.94 -18.13
C GLY A 131 -1.29 -50.92 -19.18
N GLN A 132 -0.33 -51.59 -19.81
CA GLN A 132 -0.61 -52.65 -20.76
C GLN A 132 -0.89 -53.95 -20.02
N ARG A 133 -1.97 -54.65 -20.39
CA ARG A 133 -2.23 -55.98 -19.84
C ARG A 133 -1.24 -56.99 -20.44
N VAL A 134 -0.47 -57.63 -19.56
CA VAL A 134 0.51 -58.67 -19.91
C VAL A 134 -0.15 -60.05 -19.96
N ALA A 135 -0.96 -60.40 -18.95
CA ALA A 135 -1.61 -61.70 -18.86
C ALA A 135 -2.92 -61.65 -18.05
N TYR A 136 -3.84 -62.57 -18.31
CA TYR A 136 -5.04 -62.80 -17.50
C TYR A 136 -5.44 -64.28 -17.51
N ASP A 137 -5.46 -64.92 -16.34
CA ASP A 137 -6.04 -66.24 -16.16
C ASP A 137 -7.45 -66.14 -15.57
N ARG A 138 -8.43 -66.61 -16.35
CA ARG A 138 -9.85 -66.52 -16.01
C ARG A 138 -10.25 -67.49 -14.88
N ALA A 139 -9.54 -68.60 -14.71
CA ALA A 139 -9.87 -69.59 -13.68
C ALA A 139 -9.45 -69.10 -12.29
N SER A 140 -8.24 -68.58 -12.15
CA SER A 140 -7.73 -68.02 -10.89
C SER A 140 -8.12 -66.54 -10.68
N GLY A 141 -8.48 -65.82 -11.74
CA GLY A 141 -8.73 -64.38 -11.73
C GLY A 141 -7.46 -63.54 -11.72
N LEU A 142 -6.28 -64.15 -11.82
CA LEU A 142 -5.01 -63.46 -11.73
C LEU A 142 -4.73 -62.68 -13.03
N MET A 143 -4.57 -61.37 -12.89
CA MET A 143 -4.26 -60.43 -13.97
C MET A 143 -2.92 -59.75 -13.69
N THR A 144 -2.06 -59.71 -14.71
CA THR A 144 -0.78 -58.99 -14.67
C THR A 144 -0.83 -57.82 -15.65
N ILE A 145 -0.49 -56.64 -15.15
CA ILE A 145 -0.48 -55.37 -15.86
C ILE A 145 0.92 -54.78 -15.72
N GLU A 146 1.50 -54.30 -16.81
CA GLU A 146 2.72 -53.50 -16.78
C GLU A 146 2.31 -52.04 -16.69
N VAL A 147 2.35 -51.49 -15.46
CA VAL A 147 1.93 -50.13 -15.15
C VAL A 147 3.05 -49.17 -15.56
N ASP A 148 2.75 -48.24 -16.45
CA ASP A 148 3.64 -47.19 -16.90
C ASP A 148 3.14 -45.79 -16.52
N ARG A 149 1.91 -45.66 -15.98
CA ARG A 149 1.35 -44.41 -15.47
C ARG A 149 0.55 -44.59 -14.17
N LEU A 150 0.64 -43.60 -13.27
CA LEU A 150 -0.12 -43.57 -12.03
C LEU A 150 -0.44 -42.14 -11.56
N THR A 151 -1.45 -42.00 -10.70
CA THR A 151 -1.73 -40.84 -9.84
C THR A 151 -2.15 -41.32 -8.45
N GLY A 152 -1.81 -40.55 -7.42
CA GLY A 152 -2.02 -40.96 -6.03
C GLY A 152 -0.89 -41.83 -5.46
N SER A 153 -1.03 -42.26 -4.20
CA SER A 153 -0.03 -43.06 -3.48
C SER A 153 -0.68 -44.00 -2.45
N GLY A 154 0.11 -44.90 -1.89
CA GLY A 154 -0.31 -45.82 -0.83
C GLY A 154 -0.73 -47.21 -1.33
N THR A 155 -1.05 -48.09 -0.38
CA THR A 155 -1.51 -49.45 -0.65
C THR A 155 -3.01 -49.56 -0.45
N HIS A 156 -3.74 -49.99 -1.48
CA HIS A 156 -5.19 -50.12 -1.44
C HIS A 156 -5.61 -51.52 -1.85
N ALA A 157 -6.81 -51.92 -1.43
CA ALA A 157 -7.34 -53.27 -1.62
C ALA A 157 -8.80 -53.23 -2.10
N ASP A 158 -9.19 -52.14 -2.77
CA ASP A 158 -10.54 -51.83 -3.24
C ASP A 158 -10.46 -51.24 -4.65
N TRP A 159 -10.02 -52.02 -5.62
CA TRP A 159 -9.78 -51.58 -6.99
C TRP A 159 -10.97 -51.80 -7.92
N THR A 160 -11.24 -50.82 -8.78
CA THR A 160 -12.08 -50.93 -9.97
C THR A 160 -11.18 -50.92 -11.21
N ILE A 161 -11.32 -51.93 -12.05
CA ILE A 161 -10.53 -52.20 -13.25
C ILE A 161 -11.39 -51.90 -14.46
N ILE A 162 -10.93 -51.03 -15.34
CA ILE A 162 -11.66 -50.58 -16.54
C ILE A 162 -10.84 -50.80 -17.83
N ALA A 163 -11.53 -51.05 -18.94
CA ALA A 163 -10.91 -50.97 -20.26
C ALA A 163 -10.64 -49.51 -20.65
N VAL A 164 -9.44 -49.21 -21.16
CA VAL A 164 -9.06 -47.87 -21.63
C VAL A 164 -8.60 -47.95 -23.09
N SER A 165 -8.98 -46.98 -23.91
CA SER A 165 -8.48 -46.89 -25.30
C SER A 165 -7.07 -46.28 -25.34
N GLY A 166 -6.23 -46.68 -26.30
CA GLY A 166 -4.86 -46.15 -26.41
C GLY A 166 -4.78 -44.64 -26.72
N THR A 167 -5.85 -44.04 -27.24
CA THR A 167 -5.96 -42.59 -27.50
C THR A 167 -6.38 -41.80 -26.27
N ASP A 168 -7.33 -42.32 -25.47
CA ASP A 168 -7.73 -41.69 -24.20
C ASP A 168 -6.58 -41.74 -23.19
N TYR A 169 -5.75 -42.80 -23.28
CA TYR A 169 -4.50 -42.93 -22.55
C TYR A 169 -3.55 -41.75 -22.80
N ALA A 170 -3.33 -41.34 -24.05
CA ALA A 170 -2.42 -40.24 -24.39
C ALA A 170 -2.96 -38.84 -24.01
N ALA A 171 -4.28 -38.63 -24.14
CA ALA A 171 -4.93 -37.36 -23.81
C ALA A 171 -4.98 -37.10 -22.29
N ALA A 172 -5.36 -38.13 -21.50
CA ALA A 172 -5.40 -38.02 -20.05
C ALA A 172 -4.02 -37.73 -19.42
N ALA A 173 -2.93 -38.18 -20.05
CA ALA A 173 -1.57 -37.91 -19.58
C ALA A 173 -1.12 -36.45 -19.79
N GLN A 174 -1.53 -35.82 -20.90
CA GLN A 174 -1.28 -34.39 -21.11
C GLN A 174 -2.13 -33.51 -20.20
N GLU A 175 -3.39 -33.91 -19.95
CA GLU A 175 -4.30 -33.19 -19.07
C GLU A 175 -3.89 -33.28 -17.59
N ALA A 176 -3.40 -34.45 -17.14
CA ALA A 176 -2.84 -34.62 -15.80
C ALA A 176 -1.52 -33.85 -15.60
N ALA A 177 -0.64 -33.82 -16.62
CA ALA A 177 0.59 -33.03 -16.56
C ALA A 177 0.32 -31.52 -16.54
N GLY A 178 -0.66 -31.04 -17.32
CA GLY A 178 -1.10 -29.65 -17.30
C GLY A 178 -1.76 -29.26 -15.96
N SER A 179 -2.57 -30.15 -15.39
CA SER A 179 -3.22 -29.93 -14.09
C SER A 179 -2.22 -29.91 -12.92
N ALA A 180 -1.17 -30.74 -12.97
CA ALA A 180 -0.10 -30.74 -11.98
C ALA A 180 0.74 -29.45 -12.03
N ALA A 181 1.08 -28.98 -13.23
CA ALA A 181 1.78 -27.71 -13.41
C ALA A 181 0.94 -26.50 -12.94
N ALA A 182 -0.37 -26.50 -13.23
CA ALA A 182 -1.28 -25.47 -12.76
C ALA A 182 -1.44 -25.49 -11.23
N ALA A 183 -1.49 -26.68 -10.61
CA ALA A 183 -1.57 -26.82 -9.16
C ALA A 183 -0.29 -26.31 -8.46
N GLU A 184 0.89 -26.49 -9.06
CA GLU A 184 2.16 -26.00 -8.51
C GLU A 184 2.28 -24.47 -8.60
N VAL A 185 1.83 -23.87 -9.71
CA VAL A 185 1.73 -22.40 -9.84
C VAL A 185 0.74 -21.83 -8.83
N THR A 186 -0.45 -22.44 -8.70
CA THR A 186 -1.47 -22.00 -7.75
C THR A 186 -0.98 -22.15 -6.30
N ARG A 187 -0.19 -23.19 -6.01
CA ARG A 187 0.43 -23.39 -4.70
C ARG A 187 1.47 -22.31 -4.40
N ALA A 188 2.33 -21.97 -5.35
CA ALA A 188 3.31 -20.90 -5.18
C ALA A 188 2.63 -19.53 -4.97
N GLU A 189 1.55 -19.25 -5.70
CA GLU A 189 0.73 -18.05 -5.51
C GLU A 189 0.03 -18.03 -4.15
N ALA A 190 -0.47 -19.17 -3.68
CA ALA A 190 -1.08 -19.29 -2.35
C ALA A 190 -0.05 -19.19 -1.21
N GLU A 191 1.18 -19.68 -1.40
CA GLU A 191 2.29 -19.51 -0.47
C GLU A 191 2.73 -18.03 -0.41
N ALA A 192 2.85 -17.35 -1.56
CA ALA A 192 3.14 -15.92 -1.61
C ALA A 192 2.04 -15.05 -0.95
N ALA A 193 0.76 -15.39 -1.18
CA ALA A 193 -0.37 -14.70 -0.55
C ALA A 193 -0.44 -14.94 0.97
N ARG A 194 0.03 -16.11 1.46
CA ARG A 194 0.16 -16.37 2.90
C ARG A 194 1.28 -15.55 3.53
N ASP A 195 2.42 -15.42 2.86
CA ASP A 195 3.53 -14.61 3.33
C ASP A 195 3.17 -13.11 3.37
N GLU A 196 2.44 -12.62 2.38
CA GLU A 196 1.91 -11.25 2.36
C GLU A 196 0.87 -11.03 3.49
N ALA A 197 -0.04 -12.00 3.70
CA ALA A 197 -1.00 -11.95 4.81
C ALA A 197 -0.33 -12.00 6.19
N GLN A 198 0.78 -12.74 6.32
CA GLN A 198 1.59 -12.76 7.54
C GLN A 198 2.28 -11.40 7.76
N GLY A 199 2.82 -10.78 6.71
CA GLY A 199 3.37 -9.42 6.77
C GLY A 199 2.34 -8.40 7.26
N HIS A 200 1.10 -8.46 6.75
CA HIS A 200 0.02 -7.60 7.24
C HIS A 200 -0.37 -7.89 8.70
N ALA A 201 -0.31 -9.14 9.14
CA ALA A 201 -0.57 -9.51 10.54
C ALA A 201 0.52 -8.98 11.49
N ASP A 202 1.77 -9.03 11.05
CA ASP A 202 2.93 -8.51 11.77
C ASP A 202 2.86 -6.97 11.87
N ASP A 203 2.57 -6.28 10.76
CA ASP A 203 2.33 -4.83 10.74
C ASP A 203 1.17 -4.43 11.67
N ALA A 204 0.08 -5.19 11.69
CA ALA A 204 -1.04 -4.97 12.60
C ALA A 204 -0.67 -5.22 14.07
N SER A 205 0.29 -6.12 14.34
CA SER A 205 0.82 -6.35 15.70
C SER A 205 1.71 -5.18 16.15
N ILE A 206 2.57 -4.68 15.26
CA ILE A 206 3.45 -3.54 15.51
C ILE A 206 2.64 -2.27 15.71
N ALA A 207 1.61 -2.04 14.89
CA ALA A 207 0.70 -0.91 15.04
C ALA A 207 -0.07 -0.95 16.38
N ARG A 208 -0.50 -2.13 16.82
CA ARG A 208 -1.13 -2.31 18.14
C ARG A 208 -0.16 -2.05 19.29
N ALA A 209 1.08 -2.53 19.20
CA ALA A 209 2.11 -2.24 20.20
C ALA A 209 2.43 -0.74 20.26
N GLY A 210 2.53 -0.07 19.11
CA GLY A 210 2.71 1.38 19.04
C GLY A 210 1.55 2.17 19.64
N ALA A 211 0.31 1.73 19.42
CA ALA A 211 -0.87 2.33 20.03
C ALA A 211 -0.90 2.16 21.56
N GLU A 212 -0.45 1.01 22.07
CA GLU A 212 -0.36 0.74 23.50
C GLU A 212 0.72 1.59 24.19
N VAL A 213 1.86 1.80 23.53
CA VAL A 213 2.92 2.72 23.99
C VAL A 213 2.40 4.16 24.01
N ALA A 214 1.73 4.61 22.94
CA ALA A 214 1.16 5.95 22.87
C ALA A 214 0.08 6.17 23.95
N ARG A 215 -0.72 5.15 24.27
CA ARG A 215 -1.69 5.17 25.37
C ARG A 215 -1.00 5.31 26.72
N SER A 216 0.05 4.52 26.98
CA SER A 216 0.85 4.59 28.20
C SER A 216 1.53 5.96 28.37
N ASP A 217 2.04 6.55 27.29
CA ASP A 217 2.67 7.87 27.31
C ASP A 217 1.63 8.98 27.57
N ALA A 218 0.42 8.86 27.01
CA ALA A 218 -0.69 9.77 27.30
C ALA A 218 -1.16 9.67 28.76
N GLU A 219 -1.22 8.47 29.33
CA GLU A 219 -1.56 8.24 30.75
C GLU A 219 -0.47 8.81 31.68
N ALA A 220 0.81 8.68 31.32
CA ALA A 220 1.93 9.28 32.05
C ALA A 220 1.91 10.81 31.97
N ALA A 221 1.61 11.39 30.80
CA ALA A 221 1.46 12.83 30.62
C ALA A 221 0.27 13.40 31.42
N ALA A 222 -0.87 12.70 31.44
CA ALA A 222 -2.04 13.08 32.24
C ALA A 222 -1.73 13.05 33.75
N THR A 223 -0.99 12.04 34.21
CA THR A 223 -0.54 11.94 35.62
C THR A 223 0.43 13.06 35.98
N GLY A 224 1.32 13.44 35.07
CA GLY A 224 2.23 14.58 35.23
C GLY A 224 1.51 15.93 35.27
N ALA A 225 0.47 16.11 34.45
CA ALA A 225 -0.38 17.29 34.46
C ALA A 225 -1.17 17.42 35.78
N ALA A 226 -1.81 16.34 36.24
CA ALA A 226 -2.53 16.32 37.52
C ALA A 226 -1.60 16.59 38.72
N SER A 227 -0.37 16.07 38.69
CA SER A 227 0.64 16.34 39.72
C SER A 227 1.07 17.82 39.72
N SER A 228 1.18 18.43 38.54
CA SER A 228 1.53 19.84 38.39
C SER A 228 0.40 20.77 38.85
N GLU A 229 -0.86 20.39 38.57
CA GLU A 229 -2.05 21.09 39.05
C GLU A 229 -2.18 21.00 40.58
N ALA A 230 -1.97 19.82 41.17
CA ALA A 230 -1.95 19.66 42.62
C ALA A 230 -0.83 20.47 43.31
N ILE A 231 0.34 20.57 42.69
CA ILE A 231 1.44 21.43 43.18
C ILE A 231 1.08 22.92 43.04
N ALA A 232 0.45 23.32 41.93
CA ALA A 232 -0.01 24.68 41.72
C ALA A 232 -1.10 25.08 42.73
N ASP A 233 -2.05 24.19 43.03
CA ASP A 233 -3.08 24.39 44.04
C ASP A 233 -2.49 24.45 45.45
N ALA A 234 -1.52 23.58 45.77
CA ALA A 234 -0.82 23.63 47.05
C ALA A 234 -0.02 24.94 47.22
N HIS A 235 0.63 25.41 46.16
CA HIS A 235 1.33 26.69 46.16
C HIS A 235 0.37 27.88 46.25
N LEU A 236 -0.78 27.83 45.56
CA LEU A 236 -1.81 28.86 45.62
C LEU A 236 -2.42 28.91 47.02
N ALA A 237 -2.71 27.76 47.64
CA ALA A 237 -3.18 27.67 49.01
C ALA A 237 -2.15 28.25 50.00
N ALA A 238 -0.86 27.92 49.84
CA ALA A 238 0.21 28.48 50.67
C ALA A 238 0.39 30.00 50.47
N LEU A 239 0.22 30.51 49.26
CA LEU A 239 0.27 31.95 48.97
C LEU A 239 -0.95 32.70 49.51
N LEU A 240 -2.14 32.10 49.44
CA LEU A 240 -3.37 32.64 50.02
C LEU A 240 -3.27 32.67 51.55
N ASP A 241 -2.73 31.62 52.17
CA ASP A 241 -2.46 31.55 53.61
C ASP A 241 -1.47 32.64 54.05
N LEU A 242 -0.34 32.77 53.35
CA LEU A 242 0.62 33.85 53.61
C LEU A 242 0.00 35.23 53.41
N ALA A 243 -0.81 35.43 52.38
CA ALA A 243 -1.48 36.70 52.10
C ALA A 243 -2.49 37.08 53.20
N GLN A 244 -3.13 36.11 53.86
CA GLN A 244 -4.01 36.36 55.01
C GLN A 244 -3.25 36.87 56.25
N HIS A 245 -1.95 36.59 56.32
CA HIS A 245 -1.06 37.05 57.37
C HIS A 245 -0.31 38.34 57.03
N VAL A 246 -0.39 38.88 55.80
CA VAL A 246 0.25 40.17 55.44
C VAL A 246 -0.76 41.30 55.49
N LEU A 247 -0.68 42.14 56.51
CA LEU A 247 -1.56 43.28 56.73
C LEU A 247 -1.03 44.55 56.04
N PRO A 248 -1.92 45.51 55.72
CA PRO A 248 -1.53 46.78 55.10
C PRO A 248 -0.53 47.58 55.95
N PRO A 249 0.36 48.36 55.32
CA PRO A 249 1.29 49.24 56.02
C PRO A 249 0.55 50.30 56.84
N GLY A 250 1.05 50.61 58.03
CA GLY A 250 0.40 51.53 58.96
C GLY A 250 1.38 52.25 59.87
N SER A 251 0.97 53.39 60.44
CA SER A 251 1.81 54.20 61.32
C SER A 251 1.89 53.70 62.76
N ALA A 252 1.10 52.67 63.12
CA ALA A 252 0.99 52.08 64.46
C ALA A 252 0.64 50.59 64.37
N ASN A 253 0.83 49.85 65.47
CA ASN A 253 0.52 48.41 65.57
C ASN A 253 -0.99 48.15 65.35
N PRO A 254 -1.37 47.35 64.33
CA PRO A 254 -2.75 46.94 64.13
C PRO A 254 -3.24 46.08 65.29
N THR A 255 -4.49 46.30 65.71
CA THR A 255 -5.20 45.41 66.65
C THR A 255 -6.22 44.51 65.93
N THR A 256 -6.53 44.82 64.67
CA THR A 256 -7.45 44.08 63.82
C THR A 256 -6.93 44.01 62.38
N LYS A 257 -7.26 42.92 61.69
CA LYS A 257 -7.07 42.74 60.25
C LYS A 257 -8.04 43.64 59.46
N PRO A 258 -7.79 43.92 58.16
CA PRO A 258 -8.66 44.74 57.32
C PRO A 258 -10.11 44.24 57.19
N ASN A 259 -10.34 42.95 57.42
CA ASN A 259 -11.68 42.32 57.42
C ASN A 259 -12.38 42.40 58.79
N GLY A 260 -11.79 43.05 59.79
CA GLY A 260 -12.35 43.21 61.14
C GLY A 260 -12.04 42.05 62.11
N ALA A 261 -11.35 41.00 61.68
CA ALA A 261 -10.88 39.94 62.56
C ALA A 261 -9.75 40.44 63.49
N PRO A 262 -9.55 39.85 64.69
CA PRO A 262 -8.39 40.15 65.51
C PRO A 262 -7.08 39.74 64.79
N VAL A 263 -5.98 40.38 65.18
CA VAL A 263 -4.64 39.96 64.72
C VAL A 263 -4.27 38.62 65.33
N GLU A 264 -3.61 37.77 64.54
CA GLU A 264 -3.28 36.39 64.87
C GLU A 264 -1.77 36.17 64.84
N GLU A 265 -1.28 35.20 65.61
CA GLU A 265 0.14 34.85 65.65
C GLU A 265 0.64 34.53 64.23
N GLY A 266 1.73 35.17 63.82
CA GLY A 266 2.25 35.06 62.45
C GLY A 266 1.83 36.18 61.52
N ASP A 267 0.93 37.10 61.92
CA ASP A 267 0.63 38.28 61.11
C ASP A 267 1.85 39.21 60.99
N PHE A 268 2.02 39.84 59.83
CA PHE A 268 3.07 40.79 59.47
C PHE A 268 2.47 42.11 59.00
N TYR A 269 3.10 43.23 59.34
CA TYR A 269 2.81 44.51 58.68
C TYR A 269 4.04 45.41 58.67
N TRP A 270 4.08 46.36 57.73
CA TRP A 270 5.14 47.36 57.68
C TRP A 270 4.75 48.59 58.51
N ASN A 271 5.54 48.89 59.56
CA ASN A 271 5.34 50.10 60.34
C ASN A 271 6.01 51.29 59.63
N THR A 272 5.21 52.20 59.09
CA THR A 272 5.70 53.34 58.31
C THR A 272 6.40 54.41 59.15
N SER A 273 6.05 54.54 60.44
CA SER A 273 6.67 55.48 61.38
C SER A 273 8.03 55.00 61.87
N ALA A 274 8.13 53.71 62.23
CA ALA A 274 9.36 53.08 62.71
C ALA A 274 10.28 52.60 61.59
N LYS A 275 9.76 52.46 60.36
CA LYS A 275 10.46 51.91 59.18
C LYS A 275 10.96 50.48 59.40
N GLU A 276 10.12 49.67 60.05
CA GLU A 276 10.45 48.29 60.44
C GLU A 276 9.32 47.35 59.99
N LEU A 277 9.69 46.16 59.51
CA LEU A 277 8.75 45.06 59.34
C LEU A 277 8.49 44.43 60.71
N ARG A 278 7.22 44.31 61.11
CA ARG A 278 6.83 43.75 62.40
C ARG A 278 6.03 42.47 62.22
N ARG A 279 6.20 41.54 63.15
CA ARG A 279 5.49 40.26 63.26
C ARG A 279 4.76 40.19 64.60
N PHE A 280 3.52 39.71 64.60
CA PHE A 280 2.77 39.43 65.81
C PHE A 280 3.11 38.02 66.31
N ASP A 281 3.52 37.90 67.58
CA ASP A 281 3.92 36.63 68.21
C ASP A 281 2.78 35.97 69.02
N GLY A 282 1.55 36.46 68.86
CA GLY A 282 0.37 36.03 69.61
C GLY A 282 0.10 36.86 70.86
N LEU A 283 1.09 37.62 71.34
CA LEU A 283 0.96 38.48 72.53
C LEU A 283 1.26 39.96 72.21
N ALA A 284 2.25 40.23 71.37
CA ALA A 284 2.70 41.56 71.01
C ALA A 284 3.32 41.63 69.60
N TRP A 285 3.50 42.84 69.11
CA TRP A 285 4.20 43.12 67.86
C TRP A 285 5.70 43.30 68.09
N GLY A 286 6.51 42.39 67.57
CA GLY A 286 7.98 42.47 67.54
C GLY A 286 8.53 42.77 66.14
N VAL A 287 9.83 43.06 66.03
CA VAL A 287 10.51 43.17 64.72
C VAL A 287 10.65 41.80 64.07
N ALA A 288 10.30 41.68 62.79
CA ALA A 288 10.23 40.43 62.05
C ALA A 288 11.62 39.89 61.59
N TYR A 289 12.69 40.57 61.98
CA TYR A 289 14.07 40.21 61.67
C TYR A 289 14.94 40.33 62.91
N VAL A 290 16.02 39.55 62.98
CA VAL A 290 17.05 39.70 64.00
C VAL A 290 17.98 40.84 63.58
N PRO A 291 18.06 41.97 64.31
CA PRO A 291 18.97 43.05 63.95
C PRO A 291 20.42 42.57 64.06
N ALA A 292 21.26 43.00 63.12
CA ALA A 292 22.65 42.55 62.94
C ALA A 292 23.59 42.74 64.16
N THR A 293 23.11 43.32 65.25
CA THR A 293 23.84 43.54 66.51
C THR A 293 23.37 42.67 67.68
N SER A 294 22.46 41.71 67.47
CA SER A 294 21.97 40.83 68.54
C SER A 294 22.81 39.55 68.58
N ALA A 295 23.89 39.53 69.36
CA ALA A 295 24.57 38.28 69.66
C ALA A 295 23.70 37.45 70.63
N VAL A 296 23.49 36.17 70.31
CA VAL A 296 22.89 35.21 71.26
C VAL A 296 23.88 35.04 72.41
N SER A 297 23.64 35.72 73.54
CA SER A 297 24.55 35.72 74.68
C SER A 297 24.46 34.44 75.53
N SER A 298 23.39 33.66 75.36
CA SER A 298 23.24 32.36 75.98
C SER A 298 22.25 31.45 75.25
N PHE A 299 22.58 30.17 75.08
CA PHE A 299 21.67 29.13 74.58
C PHE A 299 21.98 27.77 75.24
N ASN A 300 20.98 27.09 75.79
CA ASN A 300 21.12 25.82 76.53
C ASN A 300 22.25 25.81 77.57
N GLY A 301 22.32 26.86 78.40
CA GLY A 301 23.31 26.97 79.48
C GLY A 301 24.73 27.33 79.04
N ARG A 302 24.99 27.49 77.74
CA ARG A 302 26.27 28.01 77.21
C ARG A 302 26.20 29.53 77.09
N THR A 303 27.24 30.25 77.50
CA THR A 303 27.31 31.73 77.49
C THR A 303 28.52 32.26 76.71
N GLY A 304 28.37 33.38 75.99
CA GLY A 304 29.40 33.96 75.09
C GLY A 304 28.97 33.87 73.63
N GLY A 305 29.84 34.19 72.66
CA GLY A 305 29.54 34.00 71.23
C GLY A 305 29.35 32.52 70.90
N VAL A 306 28.11 32.02 70.98
CA VAL A 306 27.80 30.59 70.82
C VAL A 306 27.65 30.25 69.34
N ALA A 307 28.49 29.36 68.82
CA ALA A 307 28.31 28.73 67.51
C ALA A 307 27.36 27.51 67.62
N PRO A 308 26.54 27.22 66.59
CA PRO A 308 25.70 26.02 66.56
C PRO A 308 26.54 24.74 66.71
N ALA A 309 26.07 23.80 67.53
CA ALA A 309 26.69 22.50 67.76
C ALA A 309 25.68 21.36 67.57
N ASP A 310 26.19 20.14 67.35
CA ASP A 310 25.36 18.94 67.23
C ASP A 310 24.46 18.76 68.47
N GLY A 311 23.15 18.61 68.23
CA GLY A 311 22.13 18.50 69.28
C GLY A 311 21.40 19.79 69.63
N ASP A 312 21.81 20.95 69.09
CA ASP A 312 21.08 22.23 69.29
C ASP A 312 19.72 22.29 68.56
N TYR A 313 19.54 21.46 67.54
CA TYR A 313 18.31 21.33 66.76
C TYR A 313 17.90 19.85 66.71
N ALA A 314 16.61 19.56 66.96
CA ALA A 314 16.05 18.25 66.62
C ALA A 314 15.95 18.13 65.09
N GLY A 315 16.14 16.93 64.53
CA GLY A 315 16.10 16.71 63.08
C GLY A 315 14.80 17.18 62.40
N SER A 316 13.71 17.34 63.14
CA SER A 316 12.44 17.90 62.68
C SER A 316 12.39 19.43 62.58
N GLN A 317 13.37 20.13 63.16
CA GLN A 317 13.47 21.60 63.18
C GLN A 317 14.37 22.15 62.07
N VAL A 318 15.04 21.28 61.32
CA VAL A 318 15.86 21.64 60.16
C VAL A 318 14.98 21.54 58.91
N VAL A 319 14.34 22.64 58.52
CA VAL A 319 13.61 22.74 57.25
C VAL A 319 14.64 22.88 56.13
N VAL A 320 14.99 21.77 55.48
CA VAL A 320 15.89 21.77 54.33
C VAL A 320 15.11 22.24 53.09
N SER A 321 15.47 23.41 52.54
CA SER A 321 15.00 23.81 51.20
C SER A 321 15.69 22.93 50.13
N PRO A 322 14.98 22.52 49.06
CA PRO A 322 15.45 21.48 48.16
C PRO A 322 16.46 22.05 47.16
N SER A 323 17.76 22.01 47.47
CA SER A 323 18.80 22.25 46.45
C SER A 323 20.04 21.37 46.55
N ILE A 324 20.10 20.37 47.43
CA ILE A 324 21.25 19.45 47.47
C ILE A 324 20.77 18.01 47.69
N LEU A 325 20.43 17.31 46.60
CA LEU A 325 20.23 15.86 46.62
C LEU A 325 21.59 15.16 46.57
N GLY A 326 21.98 14.60 47.71
CA GLY A 326 23.14 13.74 47.86
C GLY A 326 23.08 12.53 46.91
N GLN A 327 24.27 12.11 46.49
CA GLN A 327 24.59 11.04 45.54
C GLN A 327 23.80 9.74 45.74
N THR A 328 23.23 9.49 46.92
CA THR A 328 22.42 8.31 47.25
C THR A 328 21.10 8.22 46.50
N ARG A 329 20.38 9.34 46.27
CA ARG A 329 19.11 9.30 45.50
C ARG A 329 19.35 9.24 43.99
N VAL A 330 20.43 9.84 43.49
CA VAL A 330 20.84 9.70 42.09
C VAL A 330 21.29 8.26 41.81
N GLN A 331 22.03 7.62 42.71
CA GLN A 331 22.38 6.20 42.60
C GLN A 331 21.16 5.28 42.72
N ALA A 332 20.20 5.59 43.60
CA ALA A 332 18.96 4.82 43.70
C ALA A 332 18.05 4.97 42.46
N VAL A 333 17.99 6.17 41.87
CA VAL A 333 17.26 6.42 40.62
C VAL A 333 18.00 5.79 39.44
N LEU A 334 19.32 5.86 39.39
CA LEU A 334 20.12 5.22 38.34
C LEU A 334 20.04 3.70 38.44
N ALA A 335 20.02 3.13 39.65
CA ALA A 335 19.79 1.71 39.88
C ALA A 335 18.35 1.28 39.57
N ALA A 336 17.35 2.13 39.88
CA ALA A 336 15.95 1.87 39.54
C ALA A 336 15.69 1.99 38.03
N MET A 337 16.35 2.92 37.34
CA MET A 337 16.32 3.05 35.88
C MET A 337 17.05 1.89 35.22
N ALA A 338 18.21 1.47 35.73
CA ALA A 338 18.92 0.28 35.25
C ALA A 338 18.08 -0.99 35.44
N ALA A 339 17.39 -1.14 36.58
CA ALA A 339 16.48 -2.24 36.83
C ALA A 339 15.22 -2.20 35.95
N ALA A 340 14.65 -1.01 35.70
CA ALA A 340 13.50 -0.84 34.81
C ALA A 340 13.85 -1.09 33.34
N VAL A 341 15.05 -0.71 32.91
CA VAL A 341 15.58 -1.01 31.57
C VAL A 341 15.87 -2.50 31.42
N ALA A 342 16.50 -3.13 32.42
CA ALA A 342 16.72 -4.59 32.43
C ALA A 342 15.40 -5.38 32.41
N ALA A 343 14.40 -4.97 33.20
CA ALA A 343 13.08 -5.61 33.21
C ALA A 343 12.32 -5.46 31.88
N LYS A 344 12.45 -4.32 31.17
CA LYS A 344 11.88 -4.15 29.83
C LYS A 344 12.60 -4.98 28.77
N LEU A 345 13.92 -5.19 28.91
CA LEU A 345 14.72 -6.03 28.00
C LEU A 345 14.44 -7.52 28.19
N ASP A 346 14.19 -7.97 29.43
CA ASP A 346 13.93 -9.38 29.79
C ASP A 346 12.52 -9.86 29.37
N THR A 347 11.57 -8.94 29.21
CA THR A 347 10.21 -9.24 28.71
C THR A 347 10.07 -9.23 27.18
N ALA A 348 11.05 -8.69 26.45
CA ALA A 348 11.06 -8.76 25.00
C ALA A 348 11.73 -10.07 24.60
N VAL A 349 11.00 -10.96 23.91
CA VAL A 349 11.58 -12.13 23.26
C VAL A 349 12.42 -11.65 22.08
N LEU A 350 13.58 -11.06 22.39
CA LEU A 350 14.57 -10.66 21.42
C LEU A 350 15.28 -11.93 20.95
N SER A 351 15.34 -12.13 19.64
CA SER A 351 16.08 -13.26 19.07
C SER A 351 17.56 -13.16 19.47
N GLY A 352 18.28 -14.29 19.48
CA GLY A 352 19.72 -14.29 19.77
C GLY A 352 20.53 -13.35 18.86
N PHE A 353 20.01 -13.04 17.67
CA PHE A 353 20.56 -12.04 16.75
C PHE A 353 20.42 -10.61 17.29
N MET A 354 19.26 -10.25 17.85
CA MET A 354 19.02 -8.92 18.39
C MET A 354 19.83 -8.67 19.67
N LEU A 355 20.03 -9.70 20.49
CA LEU A 355 20.91 -9.63 21.66
C LEU A 355 22.37 -9.38 21.27
N GLY A 356 22.86 -10.01 20.20
CA GLY A 356 24.20 -9.73 19.67
C GLY A 356 24.34 -8.27 19.24
N LEU A 357 23.34 -7.71 18.56
CA LEU A 357 23.36 -6.31 18.10
C LEU A 357 23.36 -5.28 19.22
N LEU A 358 22.79 -5.64 20.37
CA LEU A 358 22.69 -4.79 21.55
C LEU A 358 23.95 -4.86 22.44
N ASP A 359 24.74 -5.94 22.35
CA ASP A 359 26.01 -6.07 23.08
C ASP A 359 27.17 -5.32 22.42
N ASP A 360 27.03 -5.02 21.13
CA ASP A 360 28.07 -4.44 20.30
C ASP A 360 28.51 -3.06 20.81
N ALA A 361 29.76 -2.99 21.27
CA ALA A 361 30.34 -1.81 21.93
C ALA A 361 30.43 -0.56 21.04
N ASP A 362 30.33 -0.74 19.72
CA ASP A 362 30.31 0.35 18.75
C ASP A 362 29.61 -0.05 17.44
N ALA A 363 29.41 0.95 16.58
CA ALA A 363 28.77 0.75 15.28
C ALA A 363 29.55 -0.18 14.34
N ALA A 364 30.84 -0.43 14.56
CA ALA A 364 31.63 -1.36 13.74
C ALA A 364 31.44 -2.82 14.18
N ALA A 365 31.32 -3.06 15.48
CA ALA A 365 30.91 -4.33 16.05
C ALA A 365 29.48 -4.68 15.61
N ALA A 366 28.54 -3.73 15.70
CA ALA A 366 27.16 -3.88 15.21
C ALA A 366 27.08 -4.26 13.73
N ARG A 367 27.89 -3.60 12.89
CA ARG A 367 27.99 -3.94 11.46
C ARG A 367 28.54 -5.34 11.22
N THR A 368 29.48 -5.80 12.05
CA THR A 368 30.03 -7.16 11.97
C THR A 368 28.98 -8.21 12.33
N THR A 369 28.20 -7.98 13.38
CA THR A 369 27.09 -8.85 13.81
C THR A 369 25.95 -8.90 12.79
N LEU A 370 25.69 -7.78 12.09
CA LEU A 370 24.79 -7.69 10.93
C LEU A 370 25.34 -8.35 9.64
N GLY A 371 26.59 -8.81 9.63
CA GLY A 371 27.25 -9.30 8.41
C GLY A 371 27.61 -8.20 7.40
N ALA A 372 27.49 -6.93 7.78
CA ALA A 372 27.85 -5.77 6.98
C ALA A 372 29.35 -5.49 7.13
N ALA A 373 30.18 -6.12 6.30
CA ALA A 373 31.60 -5.81 6.24
C ALA A 373 31.79 -4.33 5.87
N ALA A 374 32.53 -3.60 6.71
CA ALA A 374 32.86 -2.19 6.52
C ALA A 374 33.63 -1.99 5.20
N THR A 375 32.95 -1.47 4.18
CA THR A 375 33.62 -0.72 3.12
C THR A 375 32.92 0.62 2.96
N SER A 376 33.73 1.66 3.08
CA SER A 376 33.38 3.05 2.82
C SER A 376 32.66 3.20 1.49
N HIS A 377 31.66 4.10 1.45
CA HIS A 377 30.99 4.60 0.25
C HIS A 377 31.99 5.24 -0.74
N GLU A 378 32.74 4.41 -1.46
CA GLU A 378 33.38 4.75 -2.71
C GLU A 378 33.06 3.56 -3.61
N HIS A 379 32.17 3.75 -4.59
CA HIS A 379 31.68 2.69 -5.48
C HIS A 379 32.82 2.15 -6.35
N ALA A 380 33.67 1.28 -5.79
CA ALA A 380 34.60 0.46 -6.54
C ALA A 380 33.80 -0.70 -7.15
N TRP A 381 33.55 -0.60 -8.46
CA TRP A 381 32.86 -1.57 -9.32
C TRP A 381 33.55 -2.94 -9.47
N THR A 382 34.40 -3.34 -8.52
CA THR A 382 35.32 -4.48 -8.68
C THR A 382 34.84 -5.80 -8.06
N THR A 383 33.61 -5.88 -7.52
CA THR A 383 33.16 -7.14 -6.89
C THR A 383 31.72 -7.52 -7.23
N LEU A 384 31.37 -7.50 -8.52
CA LEU A 384 30.22 -8.24 -9.05
C LEU A 384 30.72 -9.38 -9.94
N THR A 385 31.33 -10.38 -9.33
CA THR A 385 31.80 -11.61 -9.99
C THR A 385 31.07 -12.84 -9.48
N SER A 386 29.75 -12.87 -9.70
CA SER A 386 29.06 -14.08 -10.14
C SER A 386 27.68 -13.70 -10.71
N GLY A 387 27.43 -14.02 -11.97
CA GLY A 387 26.09 -13.90 -12.59
C GLY A 387 25.88 -12.77 -13.60
N VAL A 388 26.84 -11.87 -13.81
CA VAL A 388 26.71 -10.83 -14.85
C VAL A 388 27.10 -11.41 -16.22
N PRO A 389 26.23 -11.35 -17.25
CA PRO A 389 26.58 -11.77 -18.60
C PRO A 389 27.86 -11.08 -19.08
N GLY A 390 28.79 -11.82 -19.70
CA GLY A 390 30.12 -11.30 -20.10
C GLY A 390 30.09 -10.04 -21.01
N THR A 391 28.92 -9.70 -21.56
CA THR A 391 28.67 -8.47 -22.33
C THR A 391 28.64 -7.20 -21.49
N ILE A 392 28.34 -7.28 -20.19
CA ILE A 392 28.28 -6.13 -19.26
C ILE A 392 29.64 -5.89 -18.59
N ALA A 393 30.41 -6.95 -18.31
CA ALA A 393 31.77 -6.83 -17.76
C ALA A 393 32.73 -6.04 -18.67
N ALA A 394 32.52 -6.10 -19.99
CA ALA A 394 33.32 -5.36 -20.95
C ALA A 394 33.17 -3.82 -20.82
N LEU A 395 32.02 -3.32 -20.36
CA LEU A 395 31.73 -1.88 -20.28
C LEU A 395 32.51 -1.16 -19.16
N ALA A 396 32.90 -1.88 -18.10
CA ALA A 396 33.57 -1.32 -16.93
C ALA A 396 35.05 -0.95 -17.14
N GLY A 397 35.67 -1.39 -18.24
CA GLY A 397 37.11 -1.20 -18.50
C GLY A 397 37.49 0.08 -19.26
N GLY A 398 36.53 0.88 -19.74
CA GLY A 398 36.83 2.04 -20.59
C GLY A 398 36.38 3.37 -20.00
N THR A 399 37.25 4.39 -20.05
CA THR A 399 36.92 5.77 -19.64
C THR A 399 35.99 6.42 -20.66
N ALA A 400 34.76 6.76 -20.26
CA ALA A 400 33.80 7.45 -21.12
C ALA A 400 34.24 8.90 -21.43
N ALA A 401 34.08 9.32 -22.68
CA ALA A 401 34.33 10.69 -23.15
C ALA A 401 33.26 11.10 -24.19
N ALA A 402 32.96 12.40 -24.29
CA ALA A 402 31.85 12.94 -25.08
C ALA A 402 31.96 12.70 -26.60
N ASP A 403 33.14 12.33 -27.09
CA ASP A 403 33.45 12.05 -28.50
C ASP A 403 33.61 10.54 -28.79
N ARG A 404 33.17 9.65 -27.91
CA ARG A 404 33.38 8.21 -28.05
C ARG A 404 32.09 7.41 -27.91
N VAL A 405 31.93 6.40 -28.77
CA VAL A 405 30.78 5.47 -28.78
C VAL A 405 31.29 4.04 -28.58
N TRP A 406 30.57 3.26 -27.78
CA TRP A 406 30.88 1.86 -27.51
C TRP A 406 30.49 0.96 -28.69
N TYR A 407 31.36 0.03 -29.06
CA TYR A 407 31.05 -1.04 -30.01
C TYR A 407 31.67 -2.37 -29.57
N TYR A 408 31.01 -3.49 -29.91
CA TYR A 408 31.54 -4.81 -29.64
C TYR A 408 32.59 -5.19 -30.69
N THR A 409 33.77 -5.61 -30.23
CA THR A 409 34.83 -6.17 -31.07
C THR A 409 34.77 -7.70 -31.11
N GLY A 410 33.94 -8.32 -30.28
CA GLY A 410 33.62 -9.76 -30.27
C GLY A 410 32.62 -10.14 -29.16
N PRO A 411 32.20 -11.42 -29.05
CA PRO A 411 31.32 -11.89 -27.98
C PRO A 411 31.99 -11.72 -26.60
N GLY A 412 31.52 -10.74 -25.82
CA GLY A 412 32.09 -10.41 -24.50
C GLY A 412 33.28 -9.45 -24.51
N SER A 413 33.61 -8.82 -25.65
CA SER A 413 34.65 -7.80 -25.76
C SER A 413 34.15 -6.58 -26.53
N GLY A 414 34.40 -5.39 -26.00
CA GLY A 414 34.02 -4.14 -26.65
C GLY A 414 35.06 -3.04 -26.42
N ALA A 415 35.02 -2.04 -27.28
CA ALA A 415 35.94 -0.91 -27.24
C ALA A 415 35.17 0.39 -27.53
N PHE A 416 35.76 1.51 -27.14
CA PHE A 416 35.28 2.84 -27.51
C PHE A 416 35.94 3.31 -28.81
N MET A 417 35.15 3.50 -29.87
CA MET A 417 35.62 4.22 -31.06
C MET A 417 35.40 5.72 -30.90
N THR A 418 36.32 6.53 -31.42
CA THR A 418 36.14 7.99 -31.49
C THR A 418 35.25 8.32 -32.67
N VAL A 419 34.15 9.04 -32.43
CA VAL A 419 33.28 9.59 -33.47
C VAL A 419 33.64 11.05 -33.72
N SER A 420 33.77 11.43 -34.99
CA SER A 420 34.08 12.81 -35.37
C SER A 420 32.92 13.74 -34.97
N ALA A 421 33.22 15.04 -34.86
CA ALA A 421 32.18 16.04 -34.60
C ALA A 421 31.07 16.01 -35.67
N PHE A 422 31.42 15.74 -36.93
CA PHE A 422 30.45 15.58 -38.03
C PHE A 422 29.59 14.33 -37.88
N ALA A 423 30.16 13.18 -37.52
CA ALA A 423 29.37 11.96 -37.32
C ALA A 423 28.36 12.13 -36.18
N ARG A 424 28.69 12.90 -35.15
CA ARG A 424 27.76 13.20 -34.05
C ARG A 424 26.54 14.04 -34.47
N THR A 425 26.64 14.83 -35.53
CA THR A 425 25.50 15.60 -36.07
C THR A 425 24.52 14.76 -36.88
N ILE A 426 24.89 13.52 -37.24
CA ILE A 426 24.03 12.61 -38.00
C ILE A 426 23.38 11.57 -37.06
N LEU A 427 24.05 11.24 -35.94
CA LEU A 427 23.61 10.20 -35.01
C LEU A 427 22.52 10.68 -34.03
N ASP A 428 22.29 11.99 -33.90
CA ASP A 428 21.19 12.58 -33.11
C ASP A 428 19.91 12.82 -33.93
N ASP A 429 19.97 12.66 -35.25
CA ASP A 429 18.83 12.86 -36.15
C ASP A 429 17.81 11.72 -36.05
N ALA A 430 16.53 12.10 -35.89
CA ALA A 430 15.45 11.18 -35.54
C ALA A 430 14.92 10.32 -36.72
N ASP A 431 15.15 10.72 -37.97
CA ASP A 431 14.70 10.00 -39.16
C ASP A 431 15.56 10.28 -40.41
N GLY A 432 15.30 9.53 -41.49
CA GLY A 432 16.04 9.66 -42.75
C GLY A 432 15.91 11.03 -43.42
N ALA A 433 14.85 11.79 -43.15
CA ALA A 433 14.67 13.13 -43.70
C ALA A 433 15.51 14.17 -42.95
N ALA A 434 15.62 14.02 -41.62
CA ALA A 434 16.55 14.80 -40.81
C ALA A 434 18.00 14.55 -41.25
N ILE A 435 18.40 13.29 -41.43
CA ILE A 435 19.74 12.94 -41.92
C ILE A 435 20.02 13.56 -43.31
N LEU A 436 19.08 13.45 -44.26
CA LEU A 436 19.21 14.04 -45.61
C LEU A 436 19.38 15.57 -45.55
N THR A 437 18.67 16.23 -44.63
CA THR A 437 18.80 17.67 -44.38
C THR A 437 20.19 18.00 -43.82
N THR A 438 20.66 17.24 -42.83
CA THR A 438 21.96 17.46 -42.18
C THR A 438 23.14 17.23 -43.11
N ILE A 439 23.03 16.30 -44.06
CA ILE A 439 24.07 16.06 -45.09
C ILE A 439 23.88 16.89 -46.38
N GLY A 440 22.83 17.73 -46.45
CA GLY A 440 22.56 18.60 -47.59
C GLY A 440 22.07 17.90 -48.87
N ALA A 441 21.45 16.72 -48.75
CA ALA A 441 20.91 15.95 -49.87
C ALA A 441 19.38 16.08 -49.97
N ALA A 442 18.83 16.16 -51.19
CA ALA A 442 17.39 16.22 -51.45
C ALA A 442 16.83 14.86 -51.94
N ALA A 443 15.61 14.52 -51.52
CA ALA A 443 14.93 13.27 -51.87
C ALA A 443 14.65 13.13 -53.39
N ALA A 444 14.82 11.93 -53.93
CA ALA A 444 14.76 11.64 -55.37
C ALA A 444 13.37 11.89 -55.99
N GLY A 445 13.32 12.85 -56.91
CA GLY A 445 12.19 13.09 -57.81
C GLY A 445 12.56 14.05 -58.95
N HIS A 446 13.21 13.55 -60.00
CA HIS A 446 13.37 14.29 -61.25
C HIS A 446 12.80 13.49 -62.42
N GLY A 447 11.65 13.92 -62.93
CA GLY A 447 11.09 13.43 -64.19
C GLY A 447 11.83 14.02 -65.39
N HIS A 448 12.12 13.19 -66.40
CA HIS A 448 12.66 13.64 -67.68
C HIS A 448 11.50 14.03 -68.61
N ALA A 449 11.44 15.31 -68.97
CA ALA A 449 10.44 15.84 -69.90
C ALA A 449 10.62 15.28 -71.32
N HIS A 450 9.50 15.09 -72.01
CA HIS A 450 9.44 14.69 -73.42
C HIS A 450 10.24 15.64 -74.33
N ALA A 451 10.80 15.06 -75.40
CA ALA A 451 11.69 15.67 -76.39
C ALA A 451 11.22 17.04 -76.93
N VAL A 452 12.17 17.96 -77.05
CA VAL A 452 12.09 19.19 -77.87
C VAL A 452 13.29 19.19 -78.85
N PRO A 453 13.29 19.96 -79.95
CA PRO A 453 13.47 19.45 -81.31
C PRO A 453 14.93 19.52 -81.80
N GLY A 454 15.26 18.65 -82.76
CA GLY A 454 16.32 18.83 -83.76
C GLY A 454 17.77 18.98 -83.27
N GLY A 455 18.59 17.93 -83.46
CA GLY A 455 20.05 18.06 -83.51
C GLY A 455 20.83 17.78 -82.21
N ALA A 456 20.18 17.66 -81.06
CA ALA A 456 20.86 17.25 -79.82
C ALA A 456 20.86 15.72 -79.62
N SER A 457 22.01 15.16 -79.25
CA SER A 457 22.16 13.74 -78.95
C SER A 457 21.34 13.33 -77.72
N GLY A 458 20.62 12.21 -77.85
CA GLY A 458 19.94 11.50 -76.75
C GLY A 458 20.24 10.01 -76.88
N PHE A 459 19.23 9.13 -76.87
CA PHE A 459 19.42 7.70 -77.11
C PHE A 459 19.95 7.31 -78.51
N LEU A 460 19.96 8.24 -79.47
CA LEU A 460 20.67 8.14 -80.75
C LEU A 460 21.50 9.41 -80.94
N SER A 461 22.64 9.29 -81.63
CA SER A 461 23.50 10.44 -81.94
C SER A 461 22.75 11.44 -82.83
N GLY A 462 23.02 12.74 -82.66
CA GLY A 462 22.44 13.78 -83.54
C GLY A 462 22.73 13.52 -85.03
N THR A 463 23.87 12.90 -85.33
CA THR A 463 24.30 12.52 -86.67
C THR A 463 23.44 11.42 -87.29
N ASP A 464 23.06 10.39 -86.54
CA ASP A 464 22.26 9.28 -87.08
C ASP A 464 20.77 9.64 -87.21
N LYS A 465 20.28 10.56 -86.38
CA LYS A 465 18.94 11.16 -86.57
C LYS A 465 18.84 11.98 -87.85
N THR A 466 19.89 12.74 -88.19
CA THR A 466 19.93 13.55 -89.42
C THR A 466 19.94 12.69 -90.69
N LYS A 467 20.48 11.46 -90.63
CA LYS A 467 20.51 10.52 -91.78
C LYS A 467 19.15 9.87 -92.09
N LEU A 468 18.27 9.82 -91.10
CA LEU A 468 16.95 9.19 -91.22
C LEU A 468 15.84 10.22 -91.50
N ASP A 469 16.12 11.51 -91.33
CA ASP A 469 15.23 12.59 -91.74
C ASP A 469 15.18 12.67 -93.28
N GLY A 470 13.99 12.42 -93.85
CA GLY A 470 13.71 12.62 -95.28
C GLY A 470 13.86 11.40 -96.19
N ILE A 471 14.17 10.21 -95.67
CA ILE A 471 14.09 8.96 -96.45
C ILE A 471 12.66 8.40 -96.33
N GLU A 472 11.92 8.38 -97.43
CA GLU A 472 10.57 7.80 -97.47
C GLU A 472 10.65 6.27 -97.33
N VAL A 473 9.66 5.67 -96.65
CA VAL A 473 9.68 4.26 -96.28
C VAL A 473 9.69 3.36 -97.54
N GLY A 474 10.85 2.78 -97.88
CA GLY A 474 10.97 1.67 -98.83
C GLY A 474 11.66 1.91 -100.20
N ALA A 475 12.53 2.91 -100.40
CA ALA A 475 13.13 3.19 -101.72
C ALA A 475 14.40 2.36 -102.08
N ASN A 476 14.37 1.63 -103.21
CA ASN A 476 15.52 0.96 -103.86
C ASN A 476 15.56 1.33 -105.36
N ALA A 477 16.71 1.71 -105.95
CA ALA A 477 16.81 1.99 -107.39
C ALA A 477 18.11 1.47 -108.04
N TYR A 478 18.01 0.40 -108.85
CA TYR A 478 19.02 0.02 -109.85
C TYR A 478 18.41 -0.77 -111.03
N THR A 479 18.79 -0.46 -112.28
CA THR A 479 18.43 -1.22 -113.51
C THR A 479 19.64 -1.41 -114.44
N HIS A 480 19.82 -2.63 -114.98
CA HIS A 480 20.94 -3.09 -115.83
C HIS A 480 20.48 -3.56 -117.24
N PRO A 481 21.26 -3.39 -118.33
CA PRO A 481 20.84 -3.71 -119.71
C PRO A 481 20.78 -5.23 -120.04
N THR A 482 19.90 -5.62 -120.97
CA THR A 482 19.46 -7.00 -121.27
C THR A 482 19.62 -7.42 -122.74
N GLY A 483 20.86 -7.58 -123.23
CA GLY A 483 21.14 -8.10 -124.58
C GLY A 483 21.99 -9.39 -124.56
N ASP A 484 21.59 -10.39 -125.36
CA ASP A 484 22.20 -11.73 -125.38
C ASP A 484 23.55 -11.76 -126.12
N GLY A 485 24.59 -12.32 -125.48
CA GLY A 485 25.99 -12.35 -125.94
C GLY A 485 27.01 -12.06 -124.82
N ALA A 486 26.55 -11.47 -123.71
CA ALA A 486 27.26 -11.47 -122.43
C ALA A 486 26.92 -12.75 -121.65
N ARG A 487 27.87 -13.32 -120.90
CA ARG A 487 27.70 -14.58 -120.13
C ARG A 487 26.73 -14.41 -118.94
N HIS A 488 25.45 -14.21 -119.22
CA HIS A 488 24.37 -14.12 -118.26
C HIS A 488 23.17 -14.97 -118.72
N VAL A 489 22.45 -15.54 -117.75
CA VAL A 489 21.20 -16.28 -117.95
C VAL A 489 20.16 -15.31 -118.55
N PRO A 490 19.56 -15.57 -119.74
CA PRO A 490 18.60 -14.65 -120.36
C PRO A 490 17.32 -14.54 -119.52
N ALA A 491 16.81 -13.32 -119.34
CA ALA A 491 15.72 -13.04 -118.40
C ALA A 491 14.30 -13.45 -118.89
N ASN A 492 14.16 -14.07 -120.08
CA ASN A 492 12.84 -14.18 -120.74
C ASN A 492 12.60 -15.50 -121.48
N GLY A 493 13.40 -16.55 -121.22
CA GLY A 493 13.13 -17.88 -121.76
C GLY A 493 11.95 -18.57 -121.05
N THR A 494 10.75 -18.55 -121.64
CA THR A 494 9.54 -19.17 -121.06
C THR A 494 9.60 -20.70 -120.96
N THR A 495 10.57 -21.35 -121.61
CA THR A 495 10.76 -22.81 -121.61
C THR A 495 11.47 -23.37 -120.37
N ASN A 496 12.06 -22.50 -119.53
CA ASN A 496 12.90 -22.90 -118.38
C ASN A 496 12.37 -22.38 -117.02
N ALA A 497 11.13 -21.87 -116.97
CA ALA A 497 10.54 -21.32 -115.76
C ALA A 497 10.50 -22.37 -114.61
N GLY A 498 11.11 -22.03 -113.47
CA GLY A 498 11.21 -22.88 -112.28
C GLY A 498 12.30 -23.96 -112.31
N LYS A 499 12.98 -24.15 -113.44
CA LYS A 499 14.11 -25.08 -113.57
C LYS A 499 15.43 -24.40 -113.16
N VAL A 500 16.41 -25.19 -112.76
CA VAL A 500 17.79 -24.76 -112.52
C VAL A 500 18.72 -25.30 -113.61
N LEU A 501 19.81 -24.58 -113.92
CA LEU A 501 20.88 -25.06 -114.80
C LEU A 501 21.71 -26.11 -114.04
N LYS A 502 21.50 -27.39 -114.35
CA LYS A 502 22.28 -28.49 -113.81
C LYS A 502 23.49 -28.75 -114.72
N ALA A 503 24.67 -28.78 -114.13
CA ALA A 503 25.87 -29.26 -114.82
C ALA A 503 25.75 -30.78 -115.03
N SER A 504 26.13 -31.26 -116.22
CA SER A 504 26.25 -32.70 -116.47
C SER A 504 27.64 -33.22 -116.11
N ALA A 505 27.81 -34.55 -116.12
CA ALA A 505 29.12 -35.18 -115.92
C ALA A 505 30.13 -34.88 -117.04
N THR A 506 29.68 -34.28 -118.16
CA THR A 506 30.55 -33.84 -119.26
C THR A 506 30.92 -32.36 -119.06
N ALA A 507 32.23 -32.08 -119.03
CA ALA A 507 32.76 -30.74 -118.84
C ALA A 507 32.22 -29.76 -119.92
N GLY A 508 31.65 -28.65 -119.47
CA GLY A 508 31.10 -27.60 -120.34
C GLY A 508 29.66 -27.81 -120.81
N ALA A 509 28.99 -28.90 -120.43
CA ALA A 509 27.59 -29.17 -120.79
C ALA A 509 26.63 -28.96 -119.60
N TYR A 510 25.61 -28.12 -119.78
CA TYR A 510 24.60 -27.75 -118.77
C TYR A 510 23.19 -27.91 -119.35
N ASN A 511 22.26 -28.45 -118.55
CA ASN A 511 20.85 -28.68 -118.91
C ASN A 511 19.90 -28.02 -117.89
N TRP A 512 18.75 -27.52 -118.34
CA TRP A 512 17.71 -26.97 -117.45
C TRP A 512 16.79 -28.08 -116.93
N ASP A 513 16.71 -28.26 -115.60
CA ASP A 513 15.88 -29.29 -114.96
C ASP A 513 15.37 -28.89 -113.56
N TRP A 514 14.35 -29.56 -113.01
CA TRP A 514 13.80 -29.30 -111.67
C TRP A 514 14.65 -29.93 -110.57
N VAL A 515 14.77 -29.28 -109.41
CA VAL A 515 15.34 -29.93 -108.22
C VAL A 515 14.25 -30.73 -107.52
N ILE A 516 14.43 -32.05 -107.37
CA ILE A 516 13.52 -32.90 -106.58
C ILE A 516 14.05 -33.12 -105.16
N TRP A 517 13.18 -33.52 -104.22
CA TRP A 517 13.54 -33.66 -102.80
C TRP A 517 14.81 -34.50 -102.56
N SER A 518 14.99 -35.58 -103.32
CA SER A 518 16.17 -36.46 -103.21
C SER A 518 17.48 -35.84 -103.69
N GLU A 519 17.43 -34.73 -104.44
CA GLU A 519 18.61 -34.00 -104.92
C GLU A 519 19.03 -32.88 -103.97
N LEU A 520 18.21 -32.53 -102.98
CA LEU A 520 18.48 -31.46 -102.04
C LEU A 520 19.52 -31.94 -101.01
N THR A 521 20.69 -31.32 -100.99
CA THR A 521 21.73 -31.60 -100.00
C THR A 521 21.63 -30.62 -98.82
N GLY A 522 21.87 -31.10 -97.60
CA GLY A 522 21.77 -30.27 -96.39
C GLY A 522 20.35 -30.05 -95.86
N VAL A 523 19.37 -30.90 -96.23
CA VAL A 523 18.03 -30.88 -95.60
C VAL A 523 18.18 -30.99 -94.09
N PRO A 524 17.63 -30.05 -93.29
CA PRO A 524 17.71 -30.14 -91.83
C PRO A 524 17.18 -31.49 -91.36
N PRO A 525 17.90 -32.22 -90.49
CA PRO A 525 17.51 -33.57 -90.09
C PRO A 525 16.08 -33.67 -89.52
N SER A 526 15.56 -32.61 -88.91
CA SER A 526 14.19 -32.51 -88.40
C SER A 526 13.11 -32.47 -89.49
N LEU A 527 13.40 -31.94 -90.68
CA LEU A 527 12.48 -31.98 -91.82
C LEU A 527 12.57 -33.33 -92.52
N GLY A 528 13.78 -33.90 -92.60
CA GLY A 528 13.98 -35.27 -93.09
C GLY A 528 13.26 -36.32 -92.23
N SER A 529 13.25 -36.15 -90.90
CA SER A 529 12.63 -37.12 -90.00
C SER A 529 11.10 -37.18 -90.11
N ILE A 530 10.42 -36.05 -90.31
CA ILE A 530 8.96 -36.05 -90.59
C ILE A 530 8.66 -36.59 -91.99
N ALA A 531 9.46 -36.21 -93.00
CA ALA A 531 9.25 -36.66 -94.39
C ALA A 531 9.37 -38.18 -94.55
N ALA A 532 10.05 -38.87 -93.64
CA ALA A 532 10.18 -40.33 -93.61
C ALA A 532 8.99 -41.05 -92.92
N LEU A 533 8.06 -40.33 -92.28
CA LEU A 533 6.89 -40.92 -91.61
C LEU A 533 5.78 -41.23 -92.61
N ASN A 534 5.05 -42.33 -92.37
CA ASN A 534 3.84 -42.68 -93.12
C ASN A 534 2.58 -42.23 -92.36
N PRO A 535 1.93 -41.12 -92.75
CA PRO A 535 0.80 -40.56 -92.00
C PRO A 535 -0.42 -41.50 -92.00
N ALA A 536 -1.17 -41.49 -90.89
CA ALA A 536 -2.45 -42.19 -90.74
C ALA A 536 -3.44 -41.29 -89.98
N ALA A 537 -4.75 -41.46 -90.23
CA ALA A 537 -5.80 -40.57 -89.73
C ALA A 537 -5.94 -40.53 -88.19
N ASP A 538 -5.46 -41.57 -87.50
CA ASP A 538 -5.48 -41.72 -86.04
C ASP A 538 -4.09 -41.56 -85.42
N ARG A 539 -3.14 -40.96 -86.14
CA ARG A 539 -1.76 -40.75 -85.71
C ARG A 539 -1.37 -39.28 -85.79
N LEU A 540 -0.73 -38.77 -84.75
CA LEU A 540 -0.13 -37.44 -84.73
C LEU A 540 1.39 -37.55 -84.84
N ALA A 541 2.00 -36.81 -85.76
CA ALA A 541 3.45 -36.69 -85.84
C ALA A 541 3.98 -35.77 -84.73
N TYR A 542 5.01 -36.22 -84.03
CA TYR A 542 5.70 -35.43 -83.02
C TYR A 542 7.20 -35.70 -83.08
N TYR A 543 8.00 -34.71 -82.68
CA TYR A 543 9.44 -34.87 -82.53
C TYR A 543 9.74 -35.58 -81.22
N ASP A 544 10.41 -36.73 -81.30
CA ASP A 544 10.93 -37.47 -80.14
C ASP A 544 12.43 -37.23 -79.92
N GLY A 545 13.05 -36.40 -80.78
CA GLY A 545 14.40 -35.87 -80.61
C GLY A 545 14.71 -34.74 -81.59
N PRO A 546 15.87 -34.07 -81.46
CA PRO A 546 16.25 -32.94 -82.32
C PRO A 546 16.36 -33.29 -83.82
N THR A 547 16.50 -34.58 -84.14
CA THR A 547 16.62 -35.10 -85.51
C THR A 547 15.76 -36.34 -85.76
N SER A 548 14.75 -36.60 -84.92
CA SER A 548 13.89 -37.79 -84.96
C SER A 548 12.43 -37.40 -84.74
N ALA A 549 11.53 -38.05 -85.47
CA ALA A 549 10.10 -37.86 -85.34
C ALA A 549 9.42 -39.24 -85.33
N ALA A 550 8.31 -39.34 -84.60
CA ALA A 550 7.51 -40.55 -84.48
C ALA A 550 6.01 -40.23 -84.60
N LEU A 551 5.21 -41.28 -84.76
CA LEU A 551 3.75 -41.21 -84.83
C LEU A 551 3.11 -41.75 -83.55
N ALA A 552 2.49 -40.88 -82.75
CA ALA A 552 1.72 -41.27 -81.57
C ALA A 552 0.26 -41.58 -81.95
N PRO A 553 -0.38 -42.60 -81.36
CA PRO A 553 -1.84 -42.78 -81.45
C PRO A 553 -2.59 -41.57 -80.88
N LEU A 554 -3.56 -41.05 -81.63
CA LEU A 554 -4.52 -40.06 -81.17
C LEU A 554 -5.91 -40.71 -81.12
N THR A 555 -6.49 -40.84 -79.93
CA THR A 555 -7.77 -41.54 -79.74
C THR A 555 -8.91 -40.78 -80.41
N ALA A 556 -10.05 -41.45 -80.65
CA ALA A 556 -11.25 -40.79 -81.16
C ALA A 556 -11.73 -39.66 -80.23
N PHE A 557 -11.70 -39.89 -78.91
CA PHE A 557 -12.00 -38.87 -77.90
C PHE A 557 -10.97 -37.73 -77.88
N GLY A 558 -9.68 -38.03 -78.03
CA GLY A 558 -8.65 -37.01 -78.14
C GLY A 558 -8.84 -36.10 -79.36
N ARG A 559 -9.26 -36.68 -80.50
CA ARG A 559 -9.63 -35.90 -81.69
C ARG A 559 -10.85 -35.00 -81.46
N SER A 560 -11.85 -35.48 -80.73
CA SER A 560 -13.06 -34.70 -80.40
C SER A 560 -12.86 -33.64 -79.31
N LEU A 561 -11.68 -33.57 -78.68
CA LEU A 561 -11.36 -32.54 -77.70
C LEU A 561 -10.44 -31.47 -78.29
N ILE A 562 -9.60 -31.85 -79.26
CA ILE A 562 -8.65 -30.95 -79.92
C ILE A 562 -9.32 -30.21 -81.10
N ASP A 563 -10.45 -30.69 -81.62
CA ASP A 563 -11.27 -30.01 -82.62
C ASP A 563 -12.20 -28.93 -82.02
N ASP A 564 -12.44 -28.97 -80.71
CA ASP A 564 -13.31 -28.03 -80.00
C ASP A 564 -12.77 -26.59 -80.08
N VAL A 565 -13.63 -25.67 -80.54
CA VAL A 565 -13.26 -24.27 -80.82
C VAL A 565 -12.98 -23.44 -79.56
N ASP A 566 -13.54 -23.84 -78.41
CA ASP A 566 -13.37 -23.14 -77.15
C ASP A 566 -13.50 -24.06 -75.92
N ALA A 567 -13.18 -23.50 -74.75
CA ALA A 567 -13.24 -24.20 -73.48
C ALA A 567 -14.67 -24.62 -73.07
N ALA A 568 -15.72 -23.97 -73.58
CA ALA A 568 -17.11 -24.32 -73.26
C ALA A 568 -17.53 -25.58 -74.02
N THR A 569 -17.13 -25.68 -75.28
CA THR A 569 -17.31 -26.85 -76.14
C THR A 569 -16.54 -28.03 -75.56
N ALA A 570 -15.27 -27.82 -75.17
CA ALA A 570 -14.46 -28.84 -74.47
C ALA A 570 -15.06 -29.35 -73.15
N ARG A 571 -15.63 -28.45 -72.31
CA ARG A 571 -16.32 -28.87 -71.07
C ARG A 571 -17.58 -29.69 -71.35
N THR A 572 -18.27 -29.39 -72.44
CA THR A 572 -19.43 -30.17 -72.89
C THR A 572 -19.00 -31.57 -73.32
N THR A 573 -17.93 -31.68 -74.11
CA THR A 573 -17.31 -32.97 -74.50
C THR A 573 -16.86 -33.79 -73.30
N LEU A 574 -16.43 -33.15 -72.20
CA LEU A 574 -16.03 -33.79 -70.94
C LEU A 574 -17.19 -34.12 -69.98
N GLY A 575 -18.40 -33.59 -70.22
CA GLY A 575 -19.52 -33.71 -69.26
C GLY A 575 -19.35 -32.89 -67.98
N ALA A 576 -18.53 -31.83 -68.00
CA ALA A 576 -18.24 -31.00 -66.84
C ALA A 576 -19.19 -29.79 -66.73
N ALA A 577 -19.73 -29.53 -65.54
CA ALA A 577 -20.57 -28.36 -65.28
C ALA A 577 -19.75 -27.06 -65.21
N ALA A 578 -20.38 -25.93 -65.56
CA ALA A 578 -19.77 -24.61 -65.42
C ALA A 578 -19.63 -24.21 -63.94
N SER A 579 -18.59 -23.44 -63.61
CA SER A 579 -18.37 -22.92 -62.25
C SER A 579 -19.52 -22.05 -61.73
N SER A 580 -20.35 -21.50 -62.63
CA SER A 580 -21.50 -20.64 -62.32
C SER A 580 -22.84 -21.37 -62.35
N HIS A 581 -22.89 -22.71 -62.29
CA HIS A 581 -24.18 -23.39 -62.22
C HIS A 581 -24.92 -23.05 -60.92
N ALA A 582 -26.24 -22.94 -61.01
CA ALA A 582 -27.09 -22.61 -59.88
C ALA A 582 -27.83 -23.86 -59.39
N HIS A 583 -28.02 -23.92 -58.07
CA HIS A 583 -28.94 -24.86 -57.44
C HIS A 583 -30.25 -24.13 -57.12
N ALA A 584 -31.38 -24.80 -57.26
CA ALA A 584 -32.67 -24.26 -56.84
C ALA A 584 -32.70 -24.05 -55.32
N ASP A 585 -33.48 -23.08 -54.86
CA ASP A 585 -33.69 -22.83 -53.43
C ASP A 585 -34.30 -24.07 -52.76
N ALA A 586 -33.64 -24.54 -51.70
CA ALA A 586 -34.10 -25.69 -50.97
C ALA A 586 -35.30 -25.33 -50.08
N THR A 587 -36.42 -26.04 -50.24
CA THR A 587 -37.68 -25.81 -49.53
C THR A 587 -37.81 -26.74 -48.32
N ALA A 588 -38.82 -26.54 -47.47
CA ALA A 588 -39.11 -27.46 -46.36
C ALA A 588 -39.44 -28.90 -46.83
N ALA A 589 -39.87 -29.08 -48.08
CA ALA A 589 -40.21 -30.38 -48.67
C ALA A 589 -39.11 -30.98 -49.55
N THR A 590 -38.15 -30.18 -50.02
CA THR A 590 -37.12 -30.62 -50.98
C THR A 590 -35.73 -30.32 -50.43
N ALA A 591 -34.95 -31.37 -50.17
CA ALA A 591 -33.59 -31.25 -49.67
C ALA A 591 -32.67 -30.53 -50.69
N GLY A 592 -31.77 -29.69 -50.18
CA GLY A 592 -30.65 -29.13 -50.94
C GLY A 592 -29.33 -29.53 -50.27
N PHE A 593 -28.49 -28.56 -49.91
CA PHE A 593 -27.26 -28.82 -49.12
C PHE A 593 -27.52 -29.13 -47.63
N LEU A 594 -28.72 -28.83 -47.14
CA LEU A 594 -29.20 -29.17 -45.79
C LEU A 594 -30.39 -30.14 -45.91
N SER A 595 -30.52 -31.04 -44.93
CA SER A 595 -31.66 -31.95 -44.84
C SER A 595 -32.97 -31.19 -44.58
N THR A 596 -34.11 -31.76 -44.98
CA THR A 596 -35.43 -31.20 -44.66
C THR A 596 -35.66 -31.11 -43.15
N ALA A 597 -35.07 -32.03 -42.37
CA ALA A 597 -35.13 -32.02 -40.91
C ALA A 597 -34.37 -30.85 -40.29
N ASP A 598 -33.18 -30.52 -40.79
CA ASP A 598 -32.39 -29.40 -40.24
C ASP A 598 -32.96 -28.04 -40.64
N LYS A 599 -33.57 -27.95 -41.83
CA LYS A 599 -34.37 -26.77 -42.24
C LYS A 599 -35.57 -26.53 -41.32
N THR A 600 -36.31 -27.58 -40.97
CA THR A 600 -37.46 -27.48 -40.05
C THR A 600 -37.04 -26.98 -38.66
N LYS A 601 -35.84 -27.37 -38.19
CA LYS A 601 -35.29 -26.86 -36.92
C LYS A 601 -34.98 -25.36 -37.00
N LEU A 602 -34.44 -24.91 -38.13
CA LEU A 602 -34.09 -23.50 -38.34
C LEU A 602 -35.32 -22.60 -38.49
N ASP A 603 -36.40 -23.10 -39.12
CA ASP A 603 -37.68 -22.35 -39.26
C ASP A 603 -38.34 -22.04 -37.90
N GLY A 604 -38.03 -22.82 -36.86
CA GLY A 604 -38.48 -22.58 -35.49
C GLY A 604 -37.70 -21.49 -34.74
N ILE A 605 -36.62 -20.95 -35.31
CA ILE A 605 -35.75 -19.96 -34.67
C ILE A 605 -36.05 -18.58 -35.25
N ALA A 606 -36.54 -17.66 -34.41
CA ALA A 606 -36.82 -16.28 -34.83
C ALA A 606 -35.52 -15.55 -35.25
N ALA A 607 -35.63 -14.63 -36.21
CA ALA A 607 -34.49 -13.84 -36.67
C ALA A 607 -33.86 -13.04 -35.49
N ASN A 608 -32.54 -13.22 -35.27
CA ASN A 608 -31.77 -12.70 -34.12
C ASN A 608 -32.09 -13.32 -32.74
N ALA A 609 -32.55 -14.57 -32.67
CA ALA A 609 -32.82 -15.23 -31.39
C ALA A 609 -31.54 -15.60 -30.61
N ASN A 610 -31.14 -14.73 -29.68
CA ASN A 610 -30.21 -15.03 -28.60
C ASN A 610 -31.05 -15.53 -27.41
N ALA A 611 -31.24 -16.85 -27.26
CA ALA A 611 -32.10 -17.40 -26.23
C ALA A 611 -31.47 -17.28 -24.82
N TYR A 612 -31.57 -16.08 -24.23
CA TYR A 612 -31.46 -15.89 -22.78
C TYR A 612 -32.86 -15.62 -22.22
N LEU A 613 -33.47 -16.64 -21.62
CA LEU A 613 -34.74 -16.51 -20.91
C LEU A 613 -34.44 -16.38 -19.41
N HIS A 614 -34.77 -15.22 -18.83
CA HIS A 614 -34.56 -14.99 -17.40
C HIS A 614 -35.72 -15.56 -16.58
N PRO A 615 -35.48 -16.24 -15.44
CA PRO A 615 -36.55 -16.77 -14.60
C PRO A 615 -37.50 -15.66 -14.13
N SER A 616 -38.81 -15.88 -14.24
CA SER A 616 -39.86 -14.93 -13.85
C SER A 616 -40.28 -15.03 -12.38
N GLY A 617 -39.45 -15.68 -11.55
CA GLY A 617 -39.62 -15.70 -10.09
C GLY A 617 -38.99 -14.47 -9.43
N ASP A 618 -39.51 -14.07 -8.27
CA ASP A 618 -38.93 -13.00 -7.46
C ASP A 618 -37.49 -13.37 -7.07
N GLY A 619 -36.54 -12.48 -7.36
CA GLY A 619 -35.11 -12.65 -7.03
C GLY A 619 -34.15 -12.50 -8.21
N ASN A 620 -34.64 -12.59 -9.45
CA ASN A 620 -33.79 -12.55 -10.64
C ASN A 620 -34.12 -11.32 -11.49
N ARG A 621 -33.62 -10.13 -11.14
CA ARG A 621 -33.56 -8.96 -12.05
C ARG A 621 -32.25 -8.20 -11.86
N HIS A 622 -31.47 -8.11 -12.94
CA HIS A 622 -30.15 -7.48 -12.93
C HIS A 622 -30.29 -5.95 -12.81
N VAL A 623 -29.67 -5.36 -11.78
CA VAL A 623 -29.44 -3.91 -11.71
C VAL A 623 -28.15 -3.61 -12.49
N PRO A 624 -28.17 -2.86 -13.60
CA PRO A 624 -26.96 -2.58 -14.38
C PRO A 624 -25.94 -1.77 -13.56
N ALA A 625 -24.65 -2.12 -13.67
CA ALA A 625 -23.56 -1.52 -12.89
C ALA A 625 -23.29 -0.02 -13.15
N THR A 626 -24.00 0.64 -14.07
CA THR A 626 -23.64 1.98 -14.59
C THR A 626 -24.79 2.99 -14.67
N GLY A 627 -25.91 2.77 -13.96
CA GLY A 627 -26.97 3.78 -13.86
C GLY A 627 -26.48 5.04 -13.12
N THR A 628 -26.38 6.17 -13.81
CA THR A 628 -26.01 7.47 -13.21
C THR A 628 -27.22 8.32 -12.82
N THR A 629 -28.43 7.94 -13.21
CA THR A 629 -29.68 8.70 -12.96
C THR A 629 -30.43 8.27 -11.70
N ASN A 630 -30.04 7.16 -11.07
CA ASN A 630 -30.70 6.54 -9.91
C ASN A 630 -29.85 6.59 -8.63
N SER A 631 -28.78 7.39 -8.60
CA SER A 631 -27.94 7.59 -7.42
C SER A 631 -28.78 8.02 -6.22
N GLY A 632 -28.70 7.27 -5.12
CA GLY A 632 -29.45 7.50 -3.88
C GLY A 632 -30.91 7.02 -3.86
N LYS A 633 -31.43 6.44 -4.95
CA LYS A 633 -32.81 5.92 -5.02
C LYS A 633 -32.85 4.42 -4.70
N VAL A 634 -34.02 3.94 -4.26
CA VAL A 634 -34.29 2.49 -4.09
C VAL A 634 -35.27 2.00 -5.15
N LEU A 635 -35.16 0.73 -5.54
CA LEU A 635 -36.13 0.09 -6.42
C LEU A 635 -37.33 -0.35 -5.58
N LYS A 636 -38.48 0.31 -5.79
CA LYS A 636 -39.73 0.03 -5.06
C LYS A 636 -40.59 -0.93 -5.86
N ALA A 637 -41.13 -1.95 -5.19
CA ALA A 637 -42.17 -2.80 -5.78
C ALA A 637 -43.44 -1.99 -6.06
N GLY A 638 -44.04 -2.17 -7.23
CA GLY A 638 -45.33 -1.59 -7.56
C GLY A 638 -46.50 -2.56 -7.28
N ALA A 639 -47.73 -2.10 -7.49
CA ALA A 639 -48.95 -2.84 -7.14
C ALA A 639 -49.25 -4.05 -8.04
N THR A 640 -48.57 -4.18 -9.18
CA THR A 640 -48.70 -5.30 -10.12
C THR A 640 -47.35 -5.95 -10.39
N ALA A 641 -47.34 -7.22 -10.81
CA ALA A 641 -46.11 -7.87 -11.26
C ALA A 641 -45.40 -7.01 -12.33
N ALA A 642 -44.08 -6.90 -12.23
CA ALA A 642 -43.22 -6.12 -13.13
C ALA A 642 -43.44 -4.60 -13.15
N SER A 643 -43.94 -4.00 -12.07
CA SER A 643 -44.15 -2.54 -11.95
C SER A 643 -43.17 -1.82 -11.02
N GLU A 644 -41.96 -2.37 -10.83
CA GLU A 644 -40.95 -1.80 -9.97
C GLU A 644 -40.39 -0.48 -10.52
N ALA A 645 -40.26 0.53 -9.66
CA ALA A 645 -39.80 1.85 -10.05
C ALA A 645 -38.76 2.40 -9.08
N TRP A 646 -37.76 3.12 -9.59
CA TRP A 646 -36.81 3.84 -8.75
C TRP A 646 -37.50 5.02 -8.06
N GLY A 647 -37.41 5.11 -6.73
CA GLY A 647 -37.99 6.19 -5.96
C GLY A 647 -37.24 6.46 -4.65
N ASP A 648 -37.50 7.61 -4.04
CA ASP A 648 -36.95 7.96 -2.74
C ASP A 648 -37.79 7.33 -1.62
N VAL A 649 -37.16 6.85 -0.55
CA VAL A 649 -37.89 6.32 0.62
C VAL A 649 -38.40 7.50 1.47
N ALA A 650 -39.72 7.65 1.55
CA ALA A 650 -40.33 8.65 2.42
C ALA A 650 -40.29 8.15 3.88
N TRP A 651 -40.16 9.08 4.85
CA TRP A 651 -40.17 8.74 6.27
C TRP A 651 -41.38 7.86 6.65
N ALA A 652 -42.56 8.13 6.10
CA ALA A 652 -43.78 7.35 6.35
C ALA A 652 -43.66 5.87 5.98
N GLU A 653 -42.85 5.52 4.97
CA GLU A 653 -42.70 4.16 4.43
C GLU A 653 -41.81 3.26 5.31
N ILE A 654 -41.06 3.83 6.26
CA ILE A 654 -40.19 3.06 7.16
C ILE A 654 -41.05 2.41 8.26
N ALA A 655 -41.24 1.10 8.22
CA ALA A 655 -42.09 0.38 9.17
C ALA A 655 -41.54 0.39 10.62
N THR A 656 -40.23 0.32 10.81
CA THR A 656 -39.56 0.18 12.12
C THR A 656 -38.69 1.40 12.45
N LYS A 657 -39.33 2.54 12.71
CA LYS A 657 -38.61 3.75 13.12
C LYS A 657 -38.14 3.63 14.58
N PRO A 658 -36.89 4.01 14.91
CA PRO A 658 -36.45 4.10 16.31
C PRO A 658 -37.41 4.97 17.11
N THR A 659 -37.89 4.47 18.25
CA THR A 659 -38.93 5.11 19.07
C THR A 659 -38.53 6.50 19.54
N ILE A 660 -37.23 6.74 19.74
CA ILE A 660 -36.71 8.05 20.16
C ILE A 660 -36.79 9.10 19.04
N ILE A 661 -36.53 8.68 17.80
CA ILE A 661 -36.66 9.57 16.63
C ILE A 661 -38.13 9.87 16.37
N GLN A 662 -39.03 8.90 16.59
CA GLN A 662 -40.47 9.14 16.50
C GLN A 662 -40.96 10.16 17.55
N ALA A 663 -40.44 10.07 18.79
CA ALA A 663 -40.80 10.99 19.86
C ALA A 663 -40.38 12.43 19.55
N ILE A 664 -39.19 12.63 18.98
CA ILE A 664 -38.70 13.97 18.58
C ILE A 664 -39.43 14.46 17.32
N ALA A 665 -39.66 13.60 16.32
CA ALA A 665 -40.34 13.96 15.07
C ALA A 665 -41.81 14.37 15.27
N GLY A 666 -42.44 13.96 16.38
CA GLY A 666 -43.78 14.40 16.76
C GLY A 666 -43.85 15.78 17.43
N LEU A 667 -42.70 16.41 17.73
CA LEU A 667 -42.66 17.75 18.32
C LEU A 667 -42.91 18.83 17.26
N THR A 668 -43.56 19.93 17.66
CA THR A 668 -43.68 21.14 16.83
C THR A 668 -42.61 22.15 17.26
N PRO A 669 -41.53 22.38 16.49
CA PRO A 669 -40.45 23.27 16.89
C PRO A 669 -40.91 24.72 17.08
N ALA A 670 -40.31 25.42 18.04
CA ALA A 670 -40.47 26.87 18.24
C ALA A 670 -39.10 27.48 18.60
N ALA A 671 -38.85 28.72 18.18
CA ALA A 671 -37.54 29.38 18.33
C ALA A 671 -37.11 29.57 19.80
N ASP A 672 -38.07 29.58 20.73
CA ASP A 672 -37.87 29.74 22.16
C ASP A 672 -38.01 28.43 22.94
N ARG A 673 -37.95 27.27 22.28
CA ARG A 673 -38.14 25.97 22.93
C ARG A 673 -37.06 24.96 22.54
N LEU A 674 -36.56 24.23 23.53
CA LEU A 674 -35.59 23.15 23.37
C LEU A 674 -36.25 21.79 23.55
N ALA A 675 -35.98 20.85 22.65
CA ALA A 675 -36.43 19.46 22.79
C ALA A 675 -35.60 18.72 23.84
N TYR A 676 -36.25 17.99 24.74
CA TYR A 676 -35.59 17.14 25.74
C TYR A 676 -36.38 15.85 25.96
N LEU A 677 -35.68 14.80 26.38
CA LEU A 677 -36.28 13.49 26.69
C LEU A 677 -36.90 13.53 28.09
N THR A 678 -38.13 13.06 28.23
CA THR A 678 -38.92 13.20 29.46
C THR A 678 -39.00 11.94 30.31
N GLY A 679 -38.37 10.84 29.91
CA GLY A 679 -38.37 9.60 30.68
C GLY A 679 -37.21 8.66 30.36
N THR A 680 -36.93 7.75 31.30
CA THR A 680 -35.98 6.64 31.13
C THR A 680 -36.66 5.52 30.34
N GLY A 681 -36.72 5.69 29.02
CA GLY A 681 -37.36 4.75 28.10
C GLY A 681 -37.51 5.43 26.74
N ALA A 682 -37.17 4.72 25.67
CA ALA A 682 -36.86 5.31 24.36
C ALA A 682 -38.04 5.93 23.58
N GLY A 683 -39.06 6.55 24.19
CA GLY A 683 -40.29 6.94 23.46
C GLY A 683 -40.98 8.25 23.85
N SER A 684 -40.41 9.11 24.70
CA SER A 684 -41.05 10.37 25.10
C SER A 684 -40.10 11.56 25.06
N ALA A 685 -40.48 12.59 24.30
CA ALA A 685 -39.78 13.86 24.20
C ALA A 685 -40.78 15.00 24.43
N ALA A 686 -40.31 16.11 24.99
CA ALA A 686 -41.09 17.33 25.18
C ALA A 686 -40.27 18.56 24.84
N LEU A 687 -40.94 19.72 24.79
CA LEU A 687 -40.31 21.01 24.59
C LEU A 687 -40.30 21.79 25.90
N THR A 688 -39.14 22.28 26.31
CA THR A 688 -39.00 23.21 27.45
C THR A 688 -38.73 24.63 26.93
N PRO A 689 -39.35 25.68 27.51
CA PRO A 689 -39.05 27.06 27.14
C PRO A 689 -37.61 27.46 27.51
N LEU A 690 -36.93 28.19 26.62
CA LEU A 690 -35.69 28.90 26.90
C LEU A 690 -35.97 30.40 26.92
N THR A 691 -35.49 31.10 27.95
CA THR A 691 -35.52 32.57 27.97
C THR A 691 -34.57 33.15 26.92
N ALA A 692 -34.73 34.42 26.57
CA ALA A 692 -33.79 35.11 25.68
C ALA A 692 -32.35 35.07 26.24
N PHE A 693 -32.20 35.22 27.57
CA PHE A 693 -30.92 35.13 28.27
C PHE A 693 -30.32 33.71 28.24
N ALA A 694 -31.13 32.66 28.44
CA ALA A 694 -30.63 31.29 28.35
C ALA A 694 -30.12 30.97 26.94
N ARG A 695 -30.75 31.51 25.90
CA ARG A 695 -30.29 31.36 24.52
C ARG A 695 -28.97 32.09 24.26
N SER A 696 -28.75 33.25 24.88
CA SER A 696 -27.49 34.01 24.77
C SER A 696 -26.35 33.46 25.63
N LEU A 697 -26.60 32.42 26.43
CA LEU A 697 -25.57 31.71 27.17
C LEU A 697 -25.24 30.35 26.52
N LEU A 698 -26.23 29.73 25.88
CA LEU A 698 -26.07 28.48 25.14
C LEU A 698 -25.44 28.69 23.75
N ASP A 699 -25.40 29.92 23.23
CA ASP A 699 -24.72 30.27 21.97
C ASP A 699 -23.21 30.54 22.14
N ASP A 700 -22.75 30.76 23.37
CA ASP A 700 -21.36 31.06 23.68
C ASP A 700 -20.44 29.86 23.40
N GLY A 701 -19.44 30.08 22.54
CA GLY A 701 -18.52 29.03 22.07
C GLY A 701 -17.39 28.67 23.05
N ASP A 702 -17.18 29.47 24.09
CA ASP A 702 -16.16 29.23 25.11
C ASP A 702 -16.53 29.80 26.48
N ALA A 703 -15.78 29.38 27.50
CA ALA A 703 -15.99 29.81 28.87
C ALA A 703 -15.73 31.30 29.10
N ALA A 704 -14.91 31.96 28.26
CA ALA A 704 -14.62 33.39 28.40
C ALA A 704 -15.81 34.24 27.94
N THR A 705 -16.44 33.82 26.85
CA THR A 705 -17.66 34.43 26.29
C THR A 705 -18.83 34.20 27.25
N ALA A 706 -19.01 32.98 27.77
CA ALA A 706 -20.00 32.69 28.81
C ALA A 706 -19.82 33.53 30.09
N ARG A 707 -18.58 33.73 30.56
CA ARG A 707 -18.30 34.64 31.69
C ARG A 707 -18.61 36.09 31.37
N THR A 708 -18.39 36.52 30.12
CA THR A 708 -18.76 37.86 29.65
C THR A 708 -20.27 38.05 29.66
N THR A 709 -21.03 37.08 29.14
CA THR A 709 -22.51 37.04 29.18
C THR A 709 -23.04 37.05 30.61
N LEU A 710 -22.35 36.38 31.54
CA LEU A 710 -22.68 36.37 32.97
C LEU A 710 -22.20 37.63 33.73
N GLY A 711 -21.39 38.50 33.12
CA GLY A 711 -20.81 39.68 33.76
C GLY A 711 -19.73 39.37 34.81
N ILE A 712 -19.07 38.22 34.72
CA ILE A 712 -18.05 37.77 35.68
C ILE A 712 -16.65 38.11 35.13
N GLY A 713 -16.11 39.27 35.52
CA GLY A 713 -14.72 39.67 35.25
C GLY A 713 -13.77 39.26 36.38
N SER A 714 -12.52 38.90 36.04
CA SER A 714 -11.45 38.64 37.02
C SER A 714 -11.15 39.86 37.88
N SER A 715 -10.84 39.68 39.16
CA SER A 715 -10.53 40.77 40.11
C SER A 715 -9.25 41.55 39.76
N PHE A 716 -8.34 40.95 38.99
CA PHE A 716 -7.06 41.51 38.56
C PHE A 716 -7.10 41.87 37.06
N ASP A 717 -6.52 43.01 36.70
CA ASP A 717 -6.22 43.35 35.30
C ASP A 717 -4.72 43.11 35.04
N VAL A 718 -4.41 42.17 34.15
CA VAL A 718 -3.04 41.77 33.81
C VAL A 718 -2.77 42.09 32.35
N GLN A 719 -1.84 43.01 32.11
CA GLN A 719 -1.43 43.40 30.77
C GLN A 719 0.00 42.95 30.50
N LEU A 720 0.15 42.04 29.54
CA LEU A 720 1.43 41.43 29.12
C LEU A 720 1.94 42.10 27.84
N PHE A 721 3.20 42.53 27.86
CA PHE A 721 3.89 43.13 26.73
C PHE A 721 5.10 42.28 26.34
N THR A 722 5.00 41.59 25.20
CA THR A 722 6.12 40.89 24.53
C THR A 722 6.66 41.67 23.32
N THR A 723 6.02 42.80 22.99
CA THR A 723 6.41 43.80 22.00
C THR A 723 6.15 45.19 22.57
N SER A 724 6.90 46.20 22.11
CA SER A 724 6.73 47.58 22.58
C SER A 724 5.32 48.10 22.26
N GLY A 725 4.75 48.87 23.17
CA GLY A 725 3.37 49.32 23.08
C GLY A 725 3.05 50.43 24.06
N THR A 726 1.76 50.66 24.30
CA THR A 726 1.28 51.64 25.28
C THR A 726 0.36 50.93 26.26
N TRP A 727 0.67 51.03 27.55
CA TRP A 727 -0.22 50.59 28.61
C TRP A 727 -1.25 51.66 28.87
N THR A 728 -2.52 51.27 28.99
CA THR A 728 -3.64 52.18 29.27
C THR A 728 -4.21 51.86 30.64
N LYS A 729 -4.41 52.89 31.45
CA LYS A 729 -4.92 52.77 32.81
C LYS A 729 -6.32 52.14 32.82
N PRO A 730 -6.54 51.03 33.56
CA PRO A 730 -7.86 50.41 33.68
C PRO A 730 -8.86 51.33 34.38
N LEU A 731 -10.08 51.38 33.86
CA LEU A 731 -11.16 52.21 34.41
C LEU A 731 -11.85 51.50 35.58
N GLY A 732 -12.44 52.26 36.50
CA GLY A 732 -13.25 51.73 37.60
C GLY A 732 -12.47 51.20 38.81
N LYS A 733 -11.15 51.44 38.86
CA LYS A 733 -10.27 51.10 39.99
C LYS A 733 -9.93 52.37 40.78
N SER A 734 -9.76 52.24 42.10
CA SER A 734 -9.40 53.35 42.99
C SER A 734 -7.98 53.84 42.70
N ASP A 735 -7.69 55.12 42.93
CA ASP A 735 -6.33 55.64 42.84
C ASP A 735 -5.37 54.97 43.84
N ASP A 736 -5.88 54.38 44.92
CA ASP A 736 -5.11 53.58 45.89
C ASP A 736 -4.83 52.15 45.45
N THR A 737 -5.35 51.70 44.31
CA THR A 737 -5.12 50.36 43.81
C THR A 737 -3.62 50.14 43.56
N PRO A 738 -3.01 49.07 44.12
CA PRO A 738 -1.62 48.77 43.86
C PRO A 738 -1.44 48.28 42.43
N VAL A 739 -0.32 48.67 41.82
CA VAL A 739 0.11 48.26 40.50
C VAL A 739 1.49 47.63 40.62
N LEU A 740 1.65 46.39 40.13
CA LEU A 740 2.95 45.75 40.00
C LEU A 740 3.40 45.81 38.54
N ALA A 741 4.42 46.61 38.26
CA ALA A 741 5.16 46.53 37.01
C ALA A 741 6.38 45.64 37.22
N ARG A 742 6.58 44.63 36.38
CA ARG A 742 7.76 43.75 36.43
C ARG A 742 8.19 43.35 35.03
N GLY A 743 9.46 43.11 34.81
CA GLY A 743 9.92 42.71 33.49
C GLY A 743 11.39 42.35 33.41
N TRP A 744 11.82 42.05 32.18
CA TRP A 744 13.15 41.60 31.83
C TRP A 744 13.77 42.48 30.75
N GLY A 745 15.07 42.76 30.87
CA GLY A 745 15.87 43.32 29.78
C GLY A 745 16.17 42.29 28.69
N GLY A 746 16.63 42.75 27.52
CA GLY A 746 17.07 41.86 26.45
C GLY A 746 18.39 41.16 26.79
N GLY A 747 18.55 39.90 26.40
CA GLY A 747 19.82 39.19 26.51
C GLY A 747 20.83 39.64 25.45
N GLY A 748 22.12 39.58 25.75
CA GLY A 748 23.19 39.84 24.77
C GLY A 748 23.44 38.64 23.85
N SER A 749 23.93 38.90 22.65
CA SER A 749 24.31 37.84 21.70
C SER A 749 25.67 37.24 22.04
N GLY A 750 25.95 36.02 21.57
CA GLY A 750 27.29 35.45 21.61
C GLY A 750 28.23 36.14 20.62
N ALA A 751 29.54 35.98 20.83
CA ALA A 751 30.57 36.36 19.87
C ALA A 751 30.70 35.33 18.73
N ARG A 752 31.07 35.79 17.54
CA ARG A 752 31.41 34.90 16.41
C ARG A 752 32.91 34.96 16.15
N SER A 753 33.56 33.80 16.00
CA SER A 753 34.95 33.72 15.54
C SER A 753 35.23 32.49 14.68
N SER A 754 35.71 32.67 13.45
CA SER A 754 36.08 31.57 12.54
C SER A 754 37.53 31.08 12.71
N GLY A 755 38.33 31.70 13.60
CA GLY A 755 39.74 31.34 13.82
C GLY A 755 39.96 30.10 14.70
N THR A 756 41.19 29.59 14.73
CA THR A 756 41.64 28.52 15.65
C THR A 756 41.80 29.02 17.09
N ALA A 757 41.93 30.34 17.29
CA ALA A 757 41.89 30.98 18.60
C ALA A 757 40.47 30.87 19.19
N GLN A 758 40.39 30.33 20.41
CA GLN A 758 39.17 30.09 21.17
C GLN A 758 38.53 31.42 21.62
N ASP A 759 37.92 32.16 20.68
CA ASP A 759 37.39 33.52 20.88
C ASP A 759 35.85 33.58 20.72
N ARG A 760 35.15 32.52 21.14
CA ARG A 760 33.70 32.31 20.94
C ARG A 760 32.95 32.30 22.28
N SER A 761 32.95 33.45 22.94
CA SER A 761 32.26 33.59 24.23
C SER A 761 30.75 33.83 24.07
N GLY A 762 29.98 33.44 25.08
CA GLY A 762 28.53 33.64 25.13
C GLY A 762 28.14 35.04 25.60
N GLY A 763 26.91 35.47 25.26
CA GLY A 763 26.32 36.71 25.74
C GLY A 763 25.70 36.58 27.13
N GLY A 764 25.67 37.67 27.89
CA GLY A 764 25.01 37.71 29.20
C GLY A 764 23.49 37.84 29.08
N GLY A 765 22.76 37.31 30.05
CA GLY A 765 21.31 37.47 30.12
C GLY A 765 20.88 38.87 30.60
N GLY A 766 19.63 39.23 30.34
CA GLY A 766 19.00 40.47 30.83
C GLY A 766 18.55 40.37 32.29
N ALA A 767 18.49 41.51 32.99
CA ALA A 767 18.05 41.57 34.38
C ALA A 767 16.54 41.47 34.51
N PHE A 768 16.06 40.83 35.58
CA PHE A 768 14.70 40.99 36.07
C PHE A 768 14.61 42.17 37.03
N ASN A 769 13.57 42.99 36.87
CA ASN A 769 13.31 44.10 37.78
C ASN A 769 11.81 44.28 37.99
N TRP A 770 11.42 44.87 39.12
CA TRP A 770 10.03 45.13 39.47
C TRP A 770 9.87 46.41 40.29
N ALA A 771 8.68 47.01 40.20
CA ALA A 771 8.29 48.19 40.94
C ALA A 771 6.82 48.06 41.37
N TRP A 772 6.58 48.29 42.66
CA TRP A 772 5.23 48.52 43.19
C TRP A 772 4.93 50.01 43.08
N LEU A 773 3.81 50.32 42.42
CA LEU A 773 3.36 51.65 42.06
C LEU A 773 1.92 51.81 42.54
N ARG A 774 1.48 53.06 42.71
CA ARG A 774 0.09 53.38 43.01
C ARG A 774 -0.62 53.79 41.71
N LEU A 775 -1.84 53.30 41.49
CA LEU A 775 -2.58 53.58 40.24
C LEU A 775 -2.79 55.07 39.99
N GLY A 776 -2.97 55.88 41.06
CA GLY A 776 -3.09 57.34 40.98
C GLY A 776 -1.82 58.06 40.51
N ASP A 777 -0.63 57.50 40.78
CA ASP A 777 0.66 58.11 40.42
C ASP A 777 1.04 57.88 38.95
N LEU A 778 0.30 57.01 38.25
CA LEU A 778 0.49 56.71 36.84
C LEU A 778 -0.37 57.63 35.96
N PRO A 779 0.14 58.15 34.83
CA PRO A 779 -0.69 58.84 33.85
C PRO A 779 -1.72 57.90 33.21
N ALA A 780 -2.67 58.45 32.46
CA ALA A 780 -3.70 57.67 31.78
C ALA A 780 -3.13 56.63 30.80
N THR A 781 -1.96 56.92 30.23
CA THR A 781 -1.20 56.00 29.38
C THR A 781 0.29 56.07 29.69
N VAL A 782 0.97 54.93 29.71
CA VAL A 782 2.43 54.82 29.91
C VAL A 782 3.03 54.07 28.72
N ALA A 783 4.12 54.60 28.15
CA ALA A 783 4.84 53.91 27.09
C ALA A 783 5.56 52.67 27.65
N VAL A 784 5.39 51.52 26.98
CA VAL A 784 6.07 50.27 27.32
C VAL A 784 7.08 49.97 26.21
N THR A 785 8.37 49.92 26.56
CA THR A 785 9.42 49.51 25.64
C THR A 785 9.82 48.08 25.97
N ILE A 786 9.70 47.18 25.01
CA ILE A 786 10.26 45.83 25.12
C ILE A 786 11.55 45.80 24.32
N ALA A 787 12.67 45.58 25.00
CA ALA A 787 13.96 45.54 24.34
C ALA A 787 14.11 44.30 23.45
N ALA A 788 14.71 44.51 22.28
CA ALA A 788 15.27 43.43 21.50
C ALA A 788 16.48 42.82 22.25
N GLY A 789 16.69 41.52 22.06
CA GLY A 789 17.96 40.92 22.41
C GLY A 789 19.05 41.32 21.42
N GLY A 790 20.31 41.11 21.78
CA GLY A 790 21.44 41.39 20.92
C GLY A 790 21.38 40.55 19.65
N ALA A 791 21.56 41.15 18.48
CA ALA A 791 21.50 40.42 17.22
C ALA A 791 22.68 39.46 17.05
N ALA A 792 22.41 38.28 16.49
CA ALA A 792 23.40 37.29 16.09
C ALA A 792 24.49 37.90 15.19
N ARG A 793 25.73 37.38 15.31
CA ARG A 793 26.87 37.85 14.50
C ARG A 793 27.14 36.90 13.34
N THR A 794 27.23 37.47 12.14
CA THR A 794 27.58 36.79 10.88
C THR A 794 28.97 37.20 10.35
N SER A 795 29.76 37.90 11.15
CA SER A 795 31.18 38.19 10.91
C SER A 795 31.96 38.08 12.21
N ASN A 796 33.28 37.87 12.11
CA ASN A 796 34.19 37.79 13.26
C ASN A 796 34.15 39.09 14.08
N GLN A 797 33.32 39.11 15.11
CA GLN A 797 33.06 40.28 15.97
C GLN A 797 32.57 39.82 17.36
N SER A 798 32.76 40.70 18.35
CA SER A 798 32.08 40.61 19.64
C SER A 798 30.56 40.68 19.45
N GLY A 799 29.81 39.97 20.30
CA GLY A 799 28.36 40.00 20.36
C GLY A 799 27.78 41.39 20.62
N GLN A 800 26.50 41.57 20.32
CA GLN A 800 25.75 42.79 20.66
C GLN A 800 25.16 42.67 22.06
N ALA A 801 25.12 43.78 22.79
CA ALA A 801 24.33 43.86 24.01
C ALA A 801 22.82 43.79 23.68
N GLY A 802 22.04 43.22 24.59
CA GLY A 802 20.59 43.36 24.58
C GLY A 802 20.18 44.75 25.06
N GLY A 803 19.02 45.22 24.63
CA GLY A 803 18.50 46.53 25.05
C GLY A 803 17.85 46.50 26.44
N ASP A 804 17.47 47.67 26.93
CA ASP A 804 16.71 47.84 28.18
C ASP A 804 15.19 47.87 27.89
N SER A 805 14.41 47.09 28.64
CA SER A 805 12.95 47.18 28.62
C SER A 805 12.48 48.19 29.67
N THR A 806 11.47 49.00 29.36
CA THR A 806 11.00 50.07 30.25
C THR A 806 9.49 50.16 30.36
N PHE A 807 9.01 50.52 31.55
CA PHE A 807 7.64 51.02 31.78
C PHE A 807 7.74 52.52 32.07
N GLY A 808 7.68 53.33 31.03
CA GLY A 808 7.98 54.76 31.11
C GLY A 808 9.32 55.02 31.82
N SER A 809 9.31 55.94 32.79
CA SER A 809 10.43 56.17 33.71
C SER A 809 10.30 55.43 35.04
N PHE A 810 9.28 54.59 35.20
CA PHE A 810 8.91 53.96 36.48
C PHE A 810 9.62 52.64 36.74
N LEU A 811 10.01 51.94 35.67
CA LEU A 811 10.79 50.71 35.74
C LEU A 811 11.72 50.60 34.54
N THR A 812 12.97 50.24 34.79
CA THR A 812 13.94 49.85 33.77
C THR A 812 14.48 48.47 34.09
N CYS A 813 14.39 47.56 33.13
CA CYS A 813 14.96 46.22 33.20
C CYS A 813 16.15 46.18 32.23
N HIS A 814 17.36 46.12 32.79
CA HIS A 814 18.58 46.32 32.00
C HIS A 814 18.98 45.10 31.18
N GLY A 815 19.50 45.34 29.97
CA GLY A 815 19.97 44.32 29.06
C GLY A 815 21.32 43.71 29.45
N GLY A 816 21.58 42.50 28.96
CA GLY A 816 22.86 41.81 29.10
C GLY A 816 23.89 42.24 28.05
N ALA A 817 25.18 42.18 28.38
CA ALA A 817 26.25 42.51 27.44
C ALA A 817 26.49 41.36 26.43
N GLY A 818 26.97 41.70 25.23
CA GLY A 818 27.38 40.71 24.24
C GLY A 818 28.67 39.98 24.62
N GLY A 819 28.85 38.76 24.11
CA GLY A 819 30.10 38.01 24.25
C GLY A 819 31.27 38.75 23.60
N THR A 820 32.49 38.59 24.11
CA THR A 820 33.69 39.26 23.59
C THR A 820 34.53 38.38 22.66
N GLN A 821 35.21 39.03 21.71
CA GLN A 821 36.14 38.43 20.76
C GLN A 821 37.49 39.16 20.80
N THR A 822 38.28 38.97 21.86
CA THR A 822 39.55 39.69 22.10
C THR A 822 40.76 38.75 22.35
N GLY A 823 40.77 37.56 21.74
CA GLY A 823 41.86 36.58 21.85
C GLY A 823 41.70 35.54 22.97
N THR A 824 42.70 34.65 23.12
CA THR A 824 42.69 33.54 24.10
C THR A 824 42.40 34.05 25.51
N ASN A 825 41.42 33.43 26.20
CA ASN A 825 40.89 33.79 27.52
C ASN A 825 39.93 35.00 27.57
N SER A 826 39.27 35.32 26.44
CA SER A 826 38.22 36.34 26.40
C SER A 826 37.04 36.00 27.33
N ALA A 827 36.56 36.99 28.07
CA ALA A 827 35.46 36.84 29.01
C ALA A 827 34.09 36.83 28.30
N GLY A 828 33.11 36.11 28.84
CA GLY A 828 31.73 36.19 28.36
C GLY A 828 31.10 37.56 28.59
N GLY A 829 29.90 37.76 28.03
CA GLY A 829 29.13 38.97 28.29
C GLY A 829 28.67 39.03 29.75
N GLY A 830 28.86 40.16 30.42
CA GLY A 830 28.28 40.38 31.75
C GLY A 830 26.75 40.38 31.69
N GLY A 831 26.09 39.87 32.72
CA GLY A 831 24.63 39.93 32.82
C GLY A 831 24.14 41.34 33.16
N GLY A 832 22.90 41.67 32.80
CA GLY A 832 22.25 42.92 33.18
C GLY A 832 22.07 43.01 34.71
N GLY A 833 22.25 44.19 35.30
CA GLY A 833 21.99 44.41 36.73
C GLY A 833 20.62 44.99 37.01
N VAL A 834 20.12 44.84 38.25
CA VAL A 834 18.83 45.43 38.67
C VAL A 834 18.93 46.95 38.86
N ARG A 835 20.14 47.48 39.08
CA ARG A 835 20.43 48.90 39.36
C ARG A 835 21.26 49.61 38.27
N GLY A 836 21.61 48.92 37.19
CA GLY A 836 22.41 49.47 36.11
C GLY A 836 22.70 48.45 35.00
N ALA A 837 23.06 48.96 33.82
CA ALA A 837 23.42 48.14 32.67
C ALA A 837 24.66 47.25 32.94
N ALA A 838 24.78 46.14 32.20
CA ALA A 838 25.92 45.23 32.30
C ALA A 838 27.27 45.95 32.07
N SER A 839 28.29 45.64 32.88
CA SER A 839 29.65 46.16 32.66
C SER A 839 30.27 45.53 31.41
N GLY A 840 30.55 46.34 30.38
CA GLY A 840 31.24 45.90 29.17
C GLY A 840 32.71 45.53 29.44
N ALA A 841 33.20 44.48 28.79
CA ALA A 841 34.55 43.94 28.94
C ALA A 841 35.63 44.75 28.18
N THR A 842 35.74 46.05 28.44
CA THR A 842 36.93 46.82 28.07
C THR A 842 37.74 47.13 29.32
N GLY A 843 38.65 46.21 29.63
CA GLY A 843 39.86 46.42 30.43
C GLY A 843 39.70 47.08 31.80
N GLY A 844 39.66 46.26 32.86
CA GLY A 844 39.90 46.71 34.22
C GLY A 844 39.26 45.80 35.26
N ILE A 845 40.07 44.99 35.94
CA ILE A 845 39.67 44.40 37.23
C ILE A 845 39.32 45.57 38.15
N GLY A 846 38.06 45.64 38.62
CA GLY A 846 37.59 46.80 39.38
C GLY A 846 36.31 46.57 40.17
N THR A 847 36.46 45.91 41.31
CA THR A 847 35.67 46.09 42.55
C THR A 847 34.16 45.84 42.51
N GLY A 848 33.79 44.58 42.32
CA GLY A 848 32.55 43.99 42.83
C GLY A 848 32.78 42.49 42.89
N ALA A 849 32.82 41.93 44.09
CA ALA A 849 33.33 40.59 44.37
C ALA A 849 32.81 39.52 43.39
N ALA A 850 33.69 38.63 42.96
CA ALA A 850 33.31 37.34 42.40
C ALA A 850 32.46 36.59 43.44
N GLY A 851 31.15 36.51 43.20
CA GLY A 851 30.21 35.81 44.06
C GLY A 851 28.83 36.47 44.04
N ASP A 852 27.84 35.74 43.51
CA ASP A 852 26.39 35.89 43.70
C ASP A 852 25.89 37.26 44.20
N SER A 853 25.90 38.26 43.33
CA SER A 853 25.24 39.52 43.66
C SER A 853 23.73 39.34 43.48
N MET A 854 22.98 39.30 44.58
CA MET A 854 21.52 39.16 44.54
C MET A 854 20.86 40.20 43.61
N PHE A 855 21.41 41.43 43.53
CA PHE A 855 20.86 42.55 42.74
C PHE A 855 21.78 43.06 41.61
N GLY A 856 23.01 42.56 41.52
CA GLY A 856 23.94 42.92 40.45
C GLY A 856 23.87 41.92 39.30
N GLY A 857 24.26 42.38 38.10
CA GLY A 857 24.45 41.47 36.98
C GLY A 857 25.69 40.62 37.21
N ALA A 858 25.64 39.35 36.81
CA ALA A 858 26.78 38.47 37.00
C ALA A 858 28.00 38.97 36.18
N SER A 859 29.16 39.02 36.83
CA SER A 859 30.41 39.49 36.22
C SER A 859 30.84 38.59 35.07
N ALA A 860 31.34 39.22 34.00
CA ALA A 860 31.98 38.53 32.88
C ALA A 860 33.15 37.67 33.37
N THR A 861 33.14 36.38 33.08
CA THR A 861 34.22 35.44 33.44
C THR A 861 34.92 34.93 32.19
N SER A 862 36.22 34.68 32.30
CA SER A 862 36.99 33.95 31.28
C SER A 862 36.77 32.44 31.37
N GLY A 863 35.73 31.95 32.07
CA GLY A 863 35.44 30.55 32.42
C GLY A 863 33.97 30.21 32.24
N ASN A 864 33.39 29.32 33.05
CA ASN A 864 31.92 29.20 33.12
C ASN A 864 31.31 30.52 33.58
N GLY A 865 30.16 30.89 33.02
CA GLY A 865 29.47 32.11 33.38
C GLY A 865 29.07 32.12 34.86
N ALA A 866 29.22 33.27 35.52
CA ALA A 866 28.75 33.47 36.88
C ALA A 866 27.22 33.51 36.94
N SER A 867 26.66 32.96 38.02
CA SER A 867 25.21 32.94 38.26
C SER A 867 24.72 34.23 38.93
N SER A 868 23.42 34.45 38.90
CA SER A 868 22.77 35.58 39.57
C SER A 868 21.37 35.20 40.06
N PHE A 869 20.78 36.03 40.93
CA PHE A 869 19.41 35.79 41.41
C PHE A 869 18.41 36.64 40.64
N PHE A 870 18.49 37.98 40.75
CA PHE A 870 17.64 38.92 40.00
C PHE A 870 18.33 39.53 38.77
N GLY A 871 19.65 39.62 38.78
CA GLY A 871 20.44 40.02 37.60
C GLY A 871 20.39 38.97 36.49
N GLY A 872 20.96 39.31 35.35
CA GLY A 872 21.23 38.33 34.30
C GLY A 872 22.44 37.46 34.62
N GLY A 873 22.40 36.19 34.18
CA GLY A 873 23.55 35.30 34.23
C GLY A 873 24.63 35.75 33.24
N ALA A 874 25.91 35.56 33.58
CA ALA A 874 27.00 35.94 32.69
C ALA A 874 27.16 34.90 31.57
N GLY A 875 27.55 35.34 30.39
CA GLY A 875 27.92 34.44 29.30
C GLY A 875 29.19 33.65 29.64
N ALA A 876 29.34 32.49 29.03
CA ALA A 876 30.54 31.69 29.12
C ALA A 876 31.74 32.38 28.45
N GLY A 877 32.93 32.25 29.03
CA GLY A 877 34.19 32.64 28.40
C GLY A 877 34.52 31.79 27.16
N ALA A 878 35.52 32.22 26.41
CA ALA A 878 35.68 31.82 25.01
C ALA A 878 36.27 30.42 24.72
N GLU A 879 36.75 29.67 25.72
CA GLU A 879 37.22 28.27 25.58
C GLU A 879 36.07 27.26 25.39
N ASN A 880 36.44 26.06 24.94
CA ASN A 880 35.50 24.97 24.65
C ASN A 880 34.80 24.47 25.92
N ASP A 881 33.59 23.93 25.74
CA ASP A 881 32.82 23.22 26.78
C ASP A 881 32.43 24.06 28.00
N ARG A 882 32.26 25.38 27.83
CA ARG A 882 31.91 26.27 28.94
C ARG A 882 30.44 26.63 28.95
N ASN A 883 29.88 26.50 30.15
CA ASN A 883 28.48 26.73 30.38
C ASN A 883 28.20 28.19 30.69
N GLY A 884 27.06 28.68 30.22
CA GLY A 884 26.56 29.98 30.62
C GLY A 884 26.13 30.00 32.08
N GLY A 885 26.13 31.18 32.69
CA GLY A 885 25.74 31.37 34.08
C GLY A 885 24.22 31.30 34.26
N ASN A 886 23.77 30.68 35.34
CA ASN A 886 22.34 30.56 35.64
C ASN A 886 21.77 31.89 36.17
N SER A 887 20.46 32.06 36.08
CA SER A 887 19.76 33.09 36.83
C SER A 887 18.43 32.58 37.35
N GLU A 888 18.02 32.89 38.57
CA GLU A 888 16.70 32.43 39.02
C GLU A 888 15.57 33.24 38.39
N TRP A 889 15.71 34.57 38.44
CA TRP A 889 14.69 35.50 37.99
C TRP A 889 15.07 36.22 36.71
N GLY A 890 16.33 36.60 36.52
CA GLY A 890 16.79 37.20 35.27
C GLY A 890 16.96 36.18 34.15
N GLY A 891 17.33 36.65 32.96
CA GLY A 891 17.73 35.77 31.86
C GLY A 891 19.07 35.11 32.15
N ALA A 892 19.23 33.86 31.75
CA ALA A 892 20.50 33.15 31.92
C ALA A 892 21.50 33.46 30.79
N GLY A 893 22.79 33.27 31.04
CA GLY A 893 23.86 33.54 30.08
C GLY A 893 24.02 32.45 29.03
N GLY A 894 24.51 32.81 27.85
CA GLY A 894 24.78 31.87 26.75
C GLY A 894 26.10 31.11 26.91
N SER A 895 26.20 29.96 26.25
CA SER A 895 27.38 29.08 26.29
C SER A 895 28.49 29.49 25.32
N SER A 896 29.63 28.81 25.42
CA SER A 896 30.61 28.74 24.32
C SER A 896 30.24 27.62 23.32
N ARG A 897 31.06 27.41 22.28
CA ARG A 897 30.81 26.55 21.10
C ARG A 897 30.30 25.12 21.41
N SER A 898 30.62 24.57 22.57
CA SER A 898 30.28 23.18 22.95
C SER A 898 29.67 23.06 24.34
N GLY A 899 29.46 24.19 25.03
CA GLY A 899 28.86 24.20 26.37
C GLY A 899 27.34 24.23 26.36
N SER A 900 26.76 24.07 27.55
CA SER A 900 25.34 24.23 27.80
C SER A 900 25.01 25.70 28.11
N GLY A 901 23.86 26.18 27.63
CA GLY A 901 23.35 27.49 28.06
C GLY A 901 23.03 27.47 29.56
N GLY A 902 23.12 28.64 30.20
CA GLY A 902 22.65 28.77 31.58
C GLY A 902 21.14 28.57 31.68
N LEU A 903 20.66 28.14 32.84
CA LEU A 903 19.24 27.92 33.10
C LEU A 903 18.62 29.08 33.88
N SER A 904 17.36 29.39 33.57
CA SER A 904 16.53 30.29 34.36
C SER A 904 15.15 29.73 34.66
N LYS A 905 14.65 30.05 35.86
CA LYS A 905 13.37 29.57 36.36
C LYS A 905 12.22 30.48 35.94
N PHE A 906 12.44 31.79 35.98
CA PHE A 906 11.42 32.80 35.64
C PHE A 906 11.81 33.67 34.45
N GLY A 907 13.09 33.70 34.09
CA GLY A 907 13.57 34.25 32.83
C GLY A 907 13.80 33.16 31.79
N GLY A 908 14.34 33.56 30.64
CA GLY A 908 14.68 32.63 29.57
C GLY A 908 16.09 32.06 29.71
N ASN A 909 16.23 30.79 29.29
CA ASN A 909 17.51 30.10 29.28
C ASN A 909 18.48 30.72 28.27
N GLY A 910 19.77 30.60 28.55
CA GLY A 910 20.81 30.95 27.60
C GLY A 910 20.90 29.94 26.45
N GLY A 911 21.42 30.40 25.32
CA GLY A 911 21.69 29.55 24.16
C GLY A 911 22.80 28.54 24.43
N SER A 912 22.69 27.37 23.81
CA SER A 912 23.65 26.27 23.85
C SER A 912 24.35 26.06 22.50
N SER A 913 25.27 25.09 22.43
CA SER A 913 25.90 24.66 21.17
C SER A 913 24.92 24.14 20.11
N THR A 914 23.76 23.59 20.52
CA THR A 914 22.72 23.04 19.63
C THR A 914 21.56 23.99 19.38
N ALA A 915 21.21 24.81 20.37
CA ALA A 915 20.18 25.85 20.29
C ALA A 915 20.82 27.21 20.62
N LYS A 916 21.47 27.81 19.62
CA LYS A 916 22.40 28.93 19.82
C LYS A 916 21.73 30.18 20.36
N ASP A 917 20.48 30.45 19.99
CA ASP A 917 19.77 31.63 20.43
C ASP A 917 19.30 31.50 21.89
N GLY A 918 19.34 32.61 22.63
CA GLY A 918 18.74 32.68 23.94
C GLY A 918 17.21 32.55 23.86
N ILE A 919 16.61 31.99 24.90
CA ILE A 919 15.15 31.87 25.03
C ILE A 919 14.60 33.13 25.69
N ALA A 920 13.41 33.58 25.26
CA ALA A 920 12.75 34.71 25.89
C ALA A 920 12.05 34.29 27.20
N PRO A 921 12.03 35.15 28.23
CA PRO A 921 12.52 36.53 28.22
C PRO A 921 13.99 36.67 28.67
N GLY A 922 14.78 37.44 27.91
CA GLY A 922 16.10 37.91 28.34
C GLY A 922 17.27 36.92 28.33
N GLY A 923 17.14 35.69 27.82
CA GLY A 923 18.26 34.75 27.72
C GLY A 923 19.38 35.21 26.79
N GLY A 924 20.65 34.98 27.15
CA GLY A 924 21.82 35.34 26.35
C GLY A 924 22.16 34.30 25.28
N GLY A 925 22.69 34.72 24.13
CA GLY A 925 23.03 33.82 23.00
C GLY A 925 24.41 33.16 23.11
N ALA A 926 24.56 31.98 22.50
CA ALA A 926 25.81 31.21 22.49
C ALA A 926 26.87 31.75 21.51
N GLY A 927 28.14 31.60 21.86
CA GLY A 927 29.25 31.88 20.94
C GLY A 927 29.45 30.77 19.91
N ASP A 928 29.79 31.12 18.67
CA ASP A 928 29.89 30.12 17.57
C ASP A 928 30.94 30.45 16.50
N SER A 929 31.34 29.45 15.71
CA SER A 929 32.28 29.62 14.58
C SER A 929 31.63 30.08 13.27
N THR A 930 30.32 29.87 13.13
CA THR A 930 29.52 30.16 11.95
C THR A 930 28.63 31.36 12.21
N THR A 931 27.47 31.24 12.82
CA THR A 931 26.64 32.37 13.25
C THR A 931 26.43 32.23 14.75
N SER A 932 26.78 33.27 15.50
CA SER A 932 26.55 33.25 16.94
C SER A 932 25.06 33.33 17.25
N GLY A 933 24.69 32.84 18.42
CA GLY A 933 23.35 32.96 18.93
C GLY A 933 22.95 34.40 19.18
N ALA A 934 21.74 34.77 18.77
CA ALA A 934 21.09 36.00 19.19
C ALA A 934 20.72 35.91 20.68
N GLY A 935 20.74 37.04 21.37
CA GLY A 935 20.08 37.14 22.67
C GLY A 935 18.57 37.25 22.50
N ALA A 936 17.82 36.86 23.53
CA ALA A 936 16.37 36.94 23.52
C ALA A 936 15.87 38.34 23.87
N ARG A 937 14.69 38.68 23.35
CA ARG A 937 13.96 39.90 23.73
C ARG A 937 13.59 39.90 25.22
N GLY A 938 13.40 41.10 25.77
CA GLY A 938 12.79 41.29 27.07
C GLY A 938 11.27 41.04 27.07
N GLU A 939 10.64 41.28 28.20
CA GLU A 939 9.19 41.16 28.39
C GLU A 939 8.76 42.01 29.60
N LEU A 940 7.53 42.52 29.63
CA LEU A 940 7.03 43.33 30.75
C LEU A 940 5.58 43.00 31.07
N HIS A 941 5.26 42.85 32.35
CA HIS A 941 3.93 42.59 32.89
C HIS A 941 3.52 43.77 33.76
N VAL A 942 2.31 44.28 33.57
CA VAL A 942 1.68 45.27 34.44
C VAL A 942 0.41 44.68 35.01
N ILE A 943 0.34 44.58 36.34
CA ILE A 943 -0.77 43.96 37.06
C ILE A 943 -1.43 45.02 37.94
N VAL A 944 -2.73 45.25 37.76
CA VAL A 944 -3.55 46.17 38.57
C VAL A 944 -4.48 45.35 39.46
N PHE A 945 -4.41 45.58 40.77
CA PHE A 945 -5.04 44.70 41.76
C PHE A 945 -6.52 44.98 42.06
#